data_AF-A0A931VRG6-F1
#
_entry.id   AF-A0A931VRG6-F1
#
_cell.length_a   1.000
_cell.length_b   1.000
_cell.length_c   1.000
_cell.angle_alpha   90.00
_cell.angle_beta   90.00
_cell.angle_gamma   90.00
#
_symmetry.space_group_name_H-M   'P 1'
#
loop_
_entity.id
_entity.type
_entity.pdbx_description
1 polymer ?
#
loop_
_entity_poly.entity_id
_entity_poly.type
_entity_poly.pdbx_seq_one_letter_code
_entity_poly.pdbx_strand_id
1 'polypeptide(L)'
;MTDQREGRLLFVAAIFLFLYSIILTLSPAVRERTWDVAYRFSHWVGFVLWIGIVIVAHRITSRRLPDRDPYLLPLASLLGGWGMLTIWRLDAGFGLRQAIWLGVSIAGLTAIIFTPKNLGFLRSYKYILLTGGLGLTALTLLLGTNPAGFGPRLWLGCCGFYFQPSEPLKLLLVIYLAAYLADRLPIHQRIFPLLVPTVFVTGLALLLLLVQRDLGTASIFISLYAAILYLATGKRRALLAAAIALALAGSIGYFLIDIIRIRLDVWLNPWSDPSGHSYQIIQSLLAVANGGMLGLGPGLGSPGLVPVAHSDFIFAAIAEETGLAGTLGLLAIFGLILARGLIISLRAPDRFRRLLAAGLTAYLGIQALLIIGGNLRILPLTGVTLPFVSYGGSSLLTSFIALALLLAVSDQTEETEPASLTSPQHHYLLAALLGIGLFTASLAGLWWAVVRAPDLLTRTDNPRRSIADRYVLRGQLLDRNSQPIDITNGKSGSYQRVYLYPNLAPLVGYTQATYGQAGLEASLDNYLRGLQGYPVSTIWWNRLVYGTPPPGLDVRLSLDLQLQKKADQLLGEFKGAVILINAQTGEILVMASHPTYDPNRLNEIGSFLAQDKNTPLINRAAQGMYPPGTALTPFLSALQKNGVNDNPTTEIYKTLGFYSTPAVAICVPRRGLPWLSTHPRTAG
;
A
#
# COMPACT_ATOMS: atom_id res chain seq x y z
N MET A 1 27.25 28.85 -14.64
CA MET A 1 26.71 28.58 -13.28
C MET A 1 25.69 27.43 -13.29
N THR A 2 24.84 27.32 -14.32
CA THR A 2 23.84 26.25 -14.51
C THR A 2 24.43 24.84 -14.42
N ASP A 3 25.46 24.53 -15.20
CA ASP A 3 26.08 23.20 -15.21
C ASP A 3 26.68 22.80 -13.85
N GLN A 4 27.31 23.75 -13.15
CA GLN A 4 27.86 23.50 -11.82
C GLN A 4 26.77 23.18 -10.79
N ARG A 5 25.61 23.85 -10.88
CA ARG A 5 24.45 23.57 -10.01
C ARG A 5 23.85 22.21 -10.32
N GLU A 6 23.59 21.91 -11.59
CA GLU A 6 23.06 20.62 -12.02
C GLU A 6 23.99 19.47 -11.59
N GLY A 7 25.31 19.60 -11.85
CA GLY A 7 26.30 18.61 -11.46
C GLY A 7 26.39 18.36 -9.95
N ARG A 8 26.32 19.42 -9.12
CA ARG A 8 26.28 19.28 -7.65
C ARG A 8 25.03 18.55 -7.18
N LEU A 9 23.86 18.84 -7.76
CA LEU A 9 22.61 18.16 -7.41
C LEU A 9 22.61 16.69 -7.84
N LEU A 10 23.18 16.39 -9.02
CA LEU A 10 23.38 15.00 -9.46
C LEU A 10 24.34 14.25 -8.55
N PHE A 11 25.38 14.90 -8.05
CA PHE A 11 26.29 14.31 -7.07
C PHE A 11 25.58 13.98 -5.75
N VAL A 12 24.71 14.87 -5.25
CA VAL A 12 23.87 14.60 -4.07
C VAL A 12 22.94 13.42 -4.32
N ALA A 13 22.30 13.35 -5.49
CA ALA A 13 21.48 12.20 -5.87
C ALA A 13 22.29 10.89 -5.93
N ALA A 14 23.51 10.94 -6.46
CA ALA A 14 24.42 9.79 -6.50
C ALA A 14 24.82 9.33 -5.09
N ILE A 15 25.11 10.25 -4.16
CA ILE A 15 25.39 9.92 -2.75
C ILE A 15 24.18 9.23 -2.13
N PHE A 16 22.97 9.77 -2.30
CA PHE A 16 21.75 9.18 -1.77
C PHE A 16 21.57 7.73 -2.27
N LEU A 17 21.70 7.50 -3.58
CA LEU A 17 21.54 6.17 -4.18
C LEU A 17 22.68 5.21 -3.83
N PHE A 18 23.90 5.73 -3.64
CA PHE A 18 25.04 4.96 -3.16
C PHE A 18 24.81 4.45 -1.73
N LEU A 19 24.40 5.35 -0.82
CA LEU A 19 24.05 4.98 0.54
C LEU A 19 22.88 4.00 0.57
N TYR A 20 21.84 4.23 -0.23
CA TYR A 20 20.72 3.30 -0.38
C TYR A 20 21.19 1.91 -0.85
N SER A 21 22.14 1.85 -1.80
CA SER A 21 22.74 0.59 -2.28
C SER A 21 23.57 -0.11 -1.22
N ILE A 22 24.33 0.61 -0.39
CA ILE A 22 25.05 0.04 0.75
C ILE A 22 24.06 -0.55 1.76
N ILE A 23 23.02 0.20 2.12
CA ILE A 23 22.00 -0.25 3.06
C ILE A 23 21.31 -1.52 2.56
N LEU A 24 20.91 -1.58 1.28
CA LEU A 24 20.34 -2.79 0.68
C LEU A 24 21.30 -3.99 0.68
N THR A 25 22.60 -3.74 0.55
CA THR A 25 23.62 -4.80 0.62
C THR A 25 23.67 -5.38 2.02
N LEU A 26 23.67 -4.52 3.04
CA LEU A 26 23.79 -4.87 4.46
C LEU A 26 22.48 -5.31 5.12
N SER A 27 21.33 -5.06 4.48
CA SER A 27 20.01 -5.32 5.08
C SER A 27 19.80 -6.76 5.56
N PRO A 28 20.32 -7.82 4.90
CA PRO A 28 20.21 -9.19 5.44
C PRO A 28 20.92 -9.34 6.79
N ALA A 29 22.09 -8.71 6.96
CA ALA A 29 22.88 -8.82 8.19
C ALA A 29 22.18 -8.13 9.36
N VAL A 30 21.56 -6.98 9.06
CA VAL A 30 20.75 -6.23 10.03
C VAL A 30 19.49 -7.02 10.41
N ARG A 31 18.80 -7.61 9.42
CA ARG A 31 17.57 -8.37 9.66
C ARG A 31 17.79 -9.61 10.53
N GLU A 32 18.86 -10.36 10.25
CA GLU A 32 19.21 -11.60 10.96
C GLU A 32 20.05 -11.34 12.22
N ARG A 33 20.43 -10.08 12.47
CA ARG A 33 21.33 -9.65 13.56
C ARG A 33 22.65 -10.43 13.59
N THR A 34 23.20 -10.79 12.43
CA THR A 34 24.45 -11.52 12.27
C THR A 34 25.20 -11.09 11.00
N TRP A 35 26.54 -11.18 11.01
CA TRP A 35 27.37 -10.91 9.84
C TRP A 35 27.49 -12.12 8.90
N ASP A 36 27.14 -13.31 9.36
CA ASP A 36 27.17 -14.54 8.57
C ASP A 36 25.89 -14.69 7.73
N VAL A 37 25.80 -13.89 6.65
CA VAL A 37 24.65 -13.86 5.74
C VAL A 37 25.09 -13.72 4.29
N ALA A 38 24.23 -14.17 3.38
CA ALA A 38 24.38 -13.87 1.96
C ALA A 38 24.01 -12.40 1.69
N TYR A 39 25.02 -11.56 1.49
CA TYR A 39 24.84 -10.16 1.09
C TYR A 39 24.25 -10.04 -0.32
N ARG A 40 23.50 -8.97 -0.55
CA ARG A 40 22.87 -8.70 -1.85
C ARG A 40 23.75 -7.75 -2.65
N PHE A 41 24.25 -8.19 -3.80
CA PHE A 41 25.08 -7.34 -4.67
C PHE A 41 24.45 -6.99 -6.02
N SER A 42 23.36 -7.64 -6.40
CA SER A 42 22.81 -7.51 -7.76
C SER A 42 22.37 -6.08 -8.13
N HIS A 43 21.84 -5.31 -7.17
CA HIS A 43 21.37 -3.94 -7.40
C HIS A 43 22.48 -2.93 -7.72
N TRP A 44 23.74 -3.26 -7.45
CA TRP A 44 24.89 -2.42 -7.85
C TRP A 44 25.00 -2.28 -9.36
N VAL A 45 24.56 -3.29 -10.13
CA VAL A 45 24.47 -3.20 -11.59
C VAL A 45 23.55 -2.05 -11.99
N GLY A 46 22.37 -1.97 -11.37
CA GLY A 46 21.44 -0.87 -11.57
C GLY A 46 22.07 0.49 -11.22
N PHE A 47 22.71 0.60 -10.07
CA PHE A 47 23.37 1.84 -9.63
C PHE A 47 24.46 2.32 -10.61
N VAL A 48 25.34 1.43 -11.06
CA VAL A 48 26.41 1.76 -12.03
C VAL A 48 25.83 2.18 -13.38
N LEU A 49 24.81 1.46 -13.88
CA LEU A 49 24.11 1.83 -15.10
C LEU A 49 23.46 3.22 -14.96
N TRP A 50 22.81 3.49 -13.84
CA TRP A 50 22.21 4.80 -13.56
C TRP A 50 23.26 5.92 -13.60
N ILE A 51 24.44 5.74 -12.98
CA ILE A 51 25.54 6.73 -13.06
C ILE A 51 25.91 7.01 -14.51
N GLY A 52 26.17 5.96 -15.30
CA GLY A 52 26.58 6.11 -16.70
C GLY A 52 25.52 6.86 -17.52
N ILE A 53 24.26 6.47 -17.36
CA ILE A 53 23.10 7.07 -18.04
C ILE A 53 22.94 8.55 -17.67
N VAL A 54 23.06 8.89 -16.39
CA VAL A 54 22.92 10.27 -15.90
C VAL A 54 24.08 11.16 -16.35
N ILE A 55 25.31 10.65 -16.36
CA ILE A 55 26.48 11.38 -16.88
C ILE A 55 26.28 11.70 -18.37
N VAL A 56 25.78 10.73 -19.15
CA VAL A 56 25.48 10.94 -20.57
C VAL A 56 24.40 12.00 -20.74
N ALA A 57 23.29 11.89 -20.00
CA ALA A 57 22.21 12.87 -20.03
C ALA A 57 22.71 14.28 -19.69
N HIS A 58 23.47 14.43 -18.60
CA HIS A 58 24.07 15.69 -18.16
C HIS A 58 25.01 16.30 -19.22
N ARG A 59 25.91 15.50 -19.81
CA ARG A 59 26.82 15.99 -20.87
C ARG A 59 26.06 16.47 -22.10
N ILE A 60 25.01 15.77 -22.49
CA ILE A 60 24.20 16.13 -23.66
C ILE A 60 23.42 17.42 -23.39
N THR A 61 22.75 17.51 -22.24
CA THR A 61 21.97 18.69 -21.86
C THR A 61 22.88 19.91 -21.69
N SER A 62 24.05 19.76 -21.04
CA SER A 62 25.09 20.82 -20.94
C SER A 62 25.56 21.35 -22.28
N ARG A 63 25.75 20.48 -23.27
CA ARG A 63 26.26 20.90 -24.58
C ARG A 63 25.19 21.53 -25.47
N ARG A 64 23.94 21.08 -25.38
CA ARG A 64 22.88 21.47 -26.33
C ARG A 64 21.90 22.51 -25.78
N LEU A 65 21.70 22.53 -24.47
CA LEU A 65 20.76 23.39 -23.75
C LEU A 65 21.48 24.12 -22.60
N PRO A 66 22.40 25.07 -22.90
CA PRO A 66 23.24 25.72 -21.89
C PRO A 66 22.44 26.53 -20.85
N ASP A 67 21.26 27.04 -21.22
CA ASP A 67 20.44 27.95 -20.40
C ASP A 67 19.20 27.24 -19.81
N ARG A 68 19.17 25.90 -19.84
CA ARG A 68 18.10 25.09 -19.26
C ARG A 68 17.94 25.26 -17.75
N ASP A 69 16.79 24.85 -17.21
CA ASP A 69 16.61 24.75 -15.75
C ASP A 69 17.49 23.63 -15.15
N PRO A 70 18.40 23.93 -14.20
CA PRO A 70 19.36 22.96 -13.68
C PRO A 70 18.80 22.00 -12.64
N TYR A 71 17.51 22.08 -12.28
CA TYR A 71 16.91 21.26 -11.21
C TYR A 71 16.10 20.08 -11.75
N LEU A 72 15.51 20.22 -12.93
CA LEU A 72 14.62 19.20 -13.50
C LEU A 72 15.32 17.85 -13.73
N LEU A 73 16.48 17.83 -14.38
CA LEU A 73 17.21 16.57 -14.66
C LEU A 73 17.66 15.87 -13.37
N PRO A 74 18.25 16.55 -12.37
CA PRO A 74 18.60 15.90 -11.10
C PRO A 74 17.41 15.32 -10.34
N LEU A 75 16.29 16.05 -10.26
CA LEU A 75 15.10 15.58 -9.55
C LEU A 75 14.51 14.34 -10.22
N ALA A 76 14.36 14.35 -11.54
CA ALA A 76 13.87 13.19 -12.30
C ALA A 76 14.83 12.01 -12.24
N SER A 77 16.14 12.26 -12.28
CA SER A 77 17.16 11.21 -12.18
C SER A 77 17.16 10.57 -10.80
N LEU A 78 17.00 11.34 -9.72
CA LEU A 78 16.87 10.83 -8.37
C LEU A 78 15.63 9.94 -8.21
N LEU A 79 14.47 10.39 -8.71
CA LEU A 79 13.24 9.57 -8.70
C LEU A 79 13.42 8.28 -9.50
N GLY A 80 14.01 8.37 -10.69
CA GLY A 80 14.30 7.22 -11.56
C GLY A 80 15.23 6.21 -10.92
N GLY A 81 16.30 6.68 -10.26
CA GLY A 81 17.25 5.82 -9.56
C GLY A 81 16.65 5.19 -8.30
N TRP A 82 15.92 5.97 -7.50
CA TRP A 82 15.30 5.47 -6.28
C TRP A 82 14.19 4.45 -6.58
N GLY A 83 13.36 4.72 -7.59
CA GLY A 83 12.38 3.77 -8.10
C GLY A 83 13.02 2.49 -8.62
N MET A 84 14.07 2.60 -9.45
CA MET A 84 14.80 1.44 -9.98
C MET A 84 15.42 0.58 -8.88
N LEU A 85 16.08 1.16 -7.86
CA LEU A 85 16.65 0.38 -6.76
C LEU A 85 15.56 -0.27 -5.89
N THR A 86 14.43 0.41 -5.69
CA THR A 86 13.26 -0.17 -4.99
C THR A 86 12.69 -1.36 -5.78
N ILE A 87 12.54 -1.24 -7.10
CA ILE A 87 12.08 -2.32 -7.98
C ILE A 87 13.06 -3.49 -7.94
N TRP A 88 14.37 -3.22 -8.01
CA TRP A 88 15.40 -4.25 -7.94
C TRP A 88 15.37 -5.00 -6.61
N ARG A 89 15.11 -4.28 -5.50
CA ARG A 89 14.91 -4.91 -4.20
C ARG A 89 13.72 -5.85 -4.23
N LEU A 90 12.61 -5.47 -4.88
CA LEU A 90 11.39 -6.28 -4.94
C LEU A 90 11.58 -7.51 -5.83
N ASP A 91 12.14 -7.32 -7.02
CA ASP A 91 12.42 -8.35 -8.01
C ASP A 91 13.58 -7.92 -8.92
N ALA A 92 14.66 -8.72 -8.94
CA ALA A 92 15.86 -8.39 -9.70
C ALA A 92 15.63 -8.42 -11.23
N GLY A 93 14.71 -9.26 -11.73
CA GLY A 93 14.37 -9.35 -13.14
C GLY A 93 13.66 -8.10 -13.64
N PHE A 94 12.66 -7.62 -12.89
CA PHE A 94 12.02 -6.33 -13.16
C PHE A 94 13.00 -5.17 -12.97
N GLY A 95 13.92 -5.24 -12.00
CA GLY A 95 14.99 -4.26 -11.80
C GLY A 95 15.88 -4.09 -13.04
N LEU A 96 16.34 -5.21 -13.61
CA LEU A 96 17.13 -5.20 -14.84
C LEU A 96 16.35 -4.61 -16.03
N ARG A 97 15.08 -5.01 -16.19
CA ARG A 97 14.21 -4.46 -17.25
C ARG A 97 14.01 -2.95 -17.08
N GLN A 98 13.82 -2.47 -15.86
CA GLN A 98 13.69 -1.04 -15.57
C GLN A 98 14.96 -0.27 -15.92
N ALA A 99 16.16 -0.83 -15.64
CA ALA A 99 17.43 -0.22 -16.03
C ALA A 99 17.57 -0.10 -17.55
N ILE A 100 17.15 -1.11 -18.31
CA ILE A 100 17.09 -1.05 -19.79
C ILE A 100 16.13 0.06 -20.24
N TRP A 101 14.92 0.10 -19.67
CA TRP A 101 13.94 1.14 -19.99
C TRP A 101 14.42 2.54 -19.62
N LEU A 102 15.19 2.71 -18.55
CA LEU A 102 15.82 3.97 -18.21
C LEU A 102 16.83 4.39 -19.30
N GLY A 103 17.62 3.44 -19.82
CA GLY A 103 18.51 3.68 -20.97
C GLY A 103 17.74 4.12 -22.22
N VAL A 104 16.65 3.40 -22.56
CA VAL A 104 15.73 3.77 -23.66
C VAL A 104 15.11 5.15 -23.42
N SER A 105 14.79 5.48 -22.18
CA SER A 105 14.19 6.77 -21.81
C SER A 105 15.15 7.93 -21.99
N ILE A 106 16.43 7.76 -21.65
CA ILE A 106 17.47 8.76 -21.93
C ILE A 106 17.80 8.84 -23.42
N ALA A 107 17.74 7.73 -24.17
CA ALA A 107 17.83 7.78 -25.62
C ALA A 107 16.66 8.60 -26.23
N GLY A 108 15.43 8.41 -25.74
CA GLY A 108 14.26 9.21 -26.14
C GLY A 108 14.39 10.68 -25.77
N LEU A 109 14.83 10.99 -24.55
CA LEU A 109 15.13 12.36 -24.11
C LEU A 109 16.19 12.99 -25.02
N THR A 110 17.25 12.25 -25.35
CA THR A 110 18.31 12.69 -26.25
C THR A 110 17.74 12.99 -27.63
N ALA A 111 16.93 12.09 -28.20
CA ALA A 111 16.32 12.31 -29.52
C ALA A 111 15.52 13.62 -29.57
N ILE A 112 14.77 13.96 -28.52
CA ILE A 112 14.05 15.24 -28.42
C ILE A 112 15.03 16.42 -28.33
N ILE A 113 16.07 16.36 -27.52
CA ILE A 113 17.06 17.45 -27.39
C ILE A 113 17.80 17.72 -28.71
N PHE A 114 17.96 16.70 -29.55
CA PHE A 114 18.57 16.84 -30.86
C PHE A 114 17.62 17.45 -31.92
N THR A 115 16.30 17.51 -31.66
CA THR A 115 15.37 18.22 -32.55
C THR A 115 15.53 19.75 -32.47
N PRO A 116 15.12 20.50 -33.50
CA PRO A 116 15.27 21.95 -33.51
C PRO A 116 14.58 22.62 -32.32
N LYS A 117 15.27 23.57 -31.67
CA LYS A 117 14.81 24.29 -30.46
C LYS A 117 13.43 24.96 -30.62
N ASN A 118 13.02 25.26 -31.85
CA ASN A 118 11.77 25.97 -32.09
C ASN A 118 10.51 25.17 -31.66
N LEU A 119 10.60 23.84 -31.50
CA LEU A 119 9.46 22.94 -31.23
C LEU A 119 8.25 23.12 -32.19
N GLY A 120 8.40 23.93 -33.25
CA GLY A 120 7.34 24.27 -34.18
C GLY A 120 6.83 23.06 -34.95
N PHE A 121 7.68 22.03 -35.14
CA PHE A 121 7.26 20.77 -35.74
C PHE A 121 6.12 20.11 -34.95
N LEU A 122 6.14 20.17 -33.61
CA LEU A 122 5.05 19.63 -32.77
C LEU A 122 3.73 20.37 -33.01
N ARG A 123 3.80 21.68 -33.26
CA ARG A 123 2.65 22.54 -33.57
C ARG A 123 2.12 22.29 -35.00
N SER A 124 3.01 22.09 -35.96
CA SER A 124 2.67 21.83 -37.37
C SER A 124 2.06 20.44 -37.57
N TYR A 125 2.63 19.41 -36.92
CA TYR A 125 2.20 18.02 -37.06
C TYR A 125 1.22 17.56 -35.98
N LYS A 126 0.63 18.49 -35.20
CA LYS A 126 -0.28 18.20 -34.06
C LYS A 126 -1.37 17.17 -34.36
N TYR A 127 -1.97 17.22 -35.56
CA TYR A 127 -3.04 16.30 -35.96
C TYR A 127 -2.49 14.91 -36.26
N ILE A 128 -1.40 14.82 -37.05
CA ILE A 128 -0.75 13.55 -37.41
C ILE A 128 -0.23 12.84 -36.16
N LEU A 129 0.36 13.59 -35.23
CA LEU A 129 0.85 13.05 -33.97
C LEU A 129 -0.30 12.45 -33.15
N LEU A 130 -1.39 13.20 -32.92
CA LEU A 130 -2.51 12.71 -32.11
C LEU A 130 -3.29 11.58 -32.80
N THR A 131 -3.59 11.69 -34.10
CA THR A 131 -4.29 10.61 -34.83
C THR A 131 -3.43 9.36 -34.96
N GLY A 132 -2.11 9.50 -35.13
CA GLY A 132 -1.17 8.39 -35.07
C GLY A 132 -1.15 7.70 -33.71
N GLY A 133 -1.14 8.47 -32.62
CA GLY A 133 -1.25 7.93 -31.26
C GLY A 133 -2.58 7.22 -31.01
N LEU A 134 -3.70 7.79 -31.48
CA LEU A 134 -5.02 7.15 -31.42
C LEU A 134 -5.05 5.87 -32.25
N GLY A 135 -4.45 5.86 -33.43
CA GLY A 135 -4.33 4.69 -34.29
C GLY A 135 -3.52 3.57 -33.62
N LEU A 136 -2.37 3.90 -33.02
CA LEU A 136 -1.57 2.94 -32.25
C LEU A 136 -2.32 2.40 -31.03
N THR A 137 -3.11 3.24 -30.37
CA THR A 137 -3.95 2.81 -29.24
C THR A 137 -5.11 1.96 -29.72
N ALA A 138 -5.72 2.26 -30.87
CA ALA A 138 -6.78 1.45 -31.46
C ALA A 138 -6.23 0.08 -31.93
N LEU A 139 -4.98 0.04 -32.37
CA LEU A 139 -4.32 -1.20 -32.78
C LEU A 139 -4.24 -2.23 -31.64
N THR A 140 -4.21 -1.81 -30.38
CA THR A 140 -4.24 -2.78 -29.25
C THR A 140 -5.57 -3.51 -29.13
N LEU A 141 -6.67 -3.00 -29.71
CA LEU A 141 -7.92 -3.76 -29.75
C LEU A 141 -7.79 -5.03 -30.59
N LEU A 142 -6.90 -5.01 -31.59
CA LEU A 142 -6.66 -6.13 -32.51
C LEU A 142 -5.45 -6.97 -32.09
N LEU A 143 -4.33 -6.31 -31.79
CA LEU A 143 -3.02 -6.93 -31.53
C LEU A 143 -2.57 -6.82 -30.07
N GLY A 144 -3.45 -6.36 -29.18
CA GLY A 144 -3.11 -6.16 -27.78
C GLY A 144 -2.82 -7.47 -27.06
N THR A 145 -1.88 -7.37 -26.14
CA THR A 145 -1.46 -8.43 -25.22
C THR A 145 -1.51 -7.90 -23.80
N ASN A 146 -1.54 -8.79 -22.81
CA ASN A 146 -1.35 -8.42 -21.41
C ASN A 146 -0.08 -9.12 -20.89
N PRO A 147 0.92 -8.38 -20.37
CA PRO A 147 2.16 -8.97 -19.86
C PRO A 147 1.95 -10.01 -18.75
N ALA A 148 0.87 -9.89 -17.97
CA ALA A 148 0.52 -10.81 -16.90
C ALA A 148 -0.27 -12.04 -17.39
N GLY A 149 -0.67 -12.08 -18.67
CA GLY A 149 -1.47 -13.16 -19.25
C GLY A 149 -2.97 -13.11 -18.93
N PHE A 150 -3.39 -12.30 -17.95
CA PHE A 150 -4.79 -12.09 -17.56
C PHE A 150 -5.13 -10.60 -17.49
N GLY A 151 -6.38 -10.24 -17.83
CA GLY A 151 -6.87 -8.86 -17.80
C GLY A 151 -6.88 -8.15 -19.17
N PRO A 152 -7.06 -6.81 -19.18
CA PRO A 152 -7.22 -6.04 -20.42
C PRO A 152 -5.97 -6.08 -21.31
N ARG A 153 -6.15 -6.17 -22.63
CA ARG A 153 -5.08 -6.28 -23.63
C ARG A 153 -4.57 -4.90 -24.06
N LEU A 154 -3.87 -4.20 -23.15
CA LEU A 154 -3.46 -2.80 -23.36
C LEU A 154 -2.08 -2.62 -24.02
N TRP A 155 -1.30 -3.69 -24.17
CA TRP A 155 0.11 -3.59 -24.58
C TRP A 155 0.36 -4.20 -25.95
N LEU A 156 1.18 -3.54 -26.76
CA LEU A 156 1.78 -4.13 -27.96
C LEU A 156 3.09 -4.81 -27.52
N GLY A 157 3.14 -6.13 -27.63
CA GLY A 157 4.26 -6.95 -27.18
C GLY A 157 5.06 -7.53 -28.34
N CYS A 158 6.39 -7.42 -28.29
CA CYS A 158 7.30 -8.13 -29.21
C CYS A 158 8.62 -8.47 -28.49
N CYS A 159 9.12 -9.69 -28.65
CA CYS A 159 10.42 -10.15 -28.12
C CYS A 159 10.66 -9.87 -26.61
N GLY A 160 9.61 -9.99 -25.78
CA GLY A 160 9.70 -9.74 -24.33
C GLY A 160 9.65 -8.25 -23.92
N PHE A 161 9.52 -7.34 -24.87
CA PHE A 161 9.25 -5.92 -24.63
C PHE A 161 7.77 -5.61 -24.82
N TYR A 162 7.20 -4.85 -23.91
CA TYR A 162 5.80 -4.44 -23.94
C TYR A 162 5.71 -2.92 -23.97
N PHE A 163 5.05 -2.41 -25.00
CA PHE A 163 4.81 -1.00 -25.19
C PHE A 163 3.31 -0.70 -25.05
N GLN A 164 2.95 0.20 -24.14
CA GLN A 164 1.57 0.63 -23.94
C GLN A 164 1.34 1.95 -24.69
N PRO A 165 0.59 1.97 -25.81
CA PRO A 165 0.38 3.18 -26.61
C PRO A 165 -0.42 4.28 -25.89
N SER A 166 -1.22 3.93 -24.88
CA SER A 166 -1.98 4.92 -24.11
C SER A 166 -1.09 5.81 -23.22
N GLU A 167 0.13 5.36 -22.90
CA GLU A 167 1.13 6.18 -22.19
C GLU A 167 1.56 7.42 -23.00
N PRO A 168 2.17 7.28 -24.20
CA PRO A 168 2.51 8.43 -25.03
C PRO A 168 1.27 9.17 -25.53
N LEU A 169 0.10 8.52 -25.68
CA LEU A 169 -1.13 9.22 -26.09
C LEU A 169 -1.50 10.36 -25.12
N LYS A 170 -1.25 10.21 -23.81
CA LYS A 170 -1.43 11.30 -22.83
C LYS A 170 -0.60 12.52 -23.22
N LEU A 171 0.67 12.31 -23.53
CA LEU A 171 1.61 13.35 -23.93
C LEU A 171 1.21 13.99 -25.28
N LEU A 172 0.80 13.17 -26.24
CA LEU A 172 0.34 13.64 -27.56
C LEU A 172 -0.94 14.48 -27.46
N LEU A 173 -1.84 14.13 -26.55
CA LEU A 173 -3.01 14.96 -26.24
C LEU A 173 -2.60 16.33 -25.67
N VAL A 174 -1.63 16.37 -24.75
CA VAL A 174 -1.10 17.64 -24.22
C VAL A 174 -0.53 18.51 -25.34
N ILE A 175 0.29 17.93 -26.23
CA ILE A 175 0.90 18.62 -27.36
C ILE A 175 -0.20 19.16 -28.29
N TYR A 176 -1.18 18.34 -28.64
CA TYR A 176 -2.29 18.72 -29.50
C TYR A 176 -3.10 19.88 -28.92
N LEU A 177 -3.52 19.77 -27.65
CA LEU A 177 -4.34 20.79 -27.00
C LEU A 177 -3.55 22.10 -26.87
N ALA A 178 -2.28 22.04 -26.48
CA ALA A 178 -1.43 23.21 -26.40
C ALA A 178 -1.29 23.90 -27.77
N ALA A 179 -1.03 23.14 -28.83
CA ALA A 179 -0.85 23.68 -30.17
C ALA A 179 -2.15 24.25 -30.75
N TYR A 180 -3.24 23.49 -30.66
CA TYR A 180 -4.55 23.87 -31.19
C TYR A 180 -5.10 25.13 -30.50
N LEU A 181 -4.99 25.20 -29.16
CA LEU A 181 -5.49 26.34 -28.41
C LEU A 181 -4.59 27.58 -28.61
N ALA A 182 -3.27 27.40 -28.72
CA ALA A 182 -2.34 28.50 -29.02
C ALA A 182 -2.61 29.16 -30.37
N ASP A 183 -3.02 28.38 -31.39
CA ASP A 183 -3.38 28.88 -32.73
C ASP A 183 -4.66 29.74 -32.75
N ARG A 184 -5.52 29.59 -31.74
CA ARG A 184 -6.86 30.21 -31.69
C ARG A 184 -6.98 31.32 -30.65
N LEU A 185 -5.89 31.64 -29.94
CA LEU A 185 -5.83 32.74 -28.97
C LEU A 185 -5.35 34.04 -29.65
N PRO A 186 -5.90 35.22 -29.28
CA PRO A 186 -6.98 35.44 -28.32
C PRO A 186 -8.35 35.12 -28.93
N ILE A 187 -9.23 34.48 -28.15
CA ILE A 187 -10.56 34.02 -28.59
C ILE A 187 -11.45 35.24 -28.88
N HIS A 188 -11.54 35.65 -30.15
CA HIS A 188 -12.31 36.82 -30.57
C HIS A 188 -13.83 36.55 -30.76
N GLN A 189 -14.23 35.32 -31.06
CA GLN A 189 -15.64 34.95 -31.28
C GLN A 189 -15.95 33.58 -30.68
N ARG A 190 -17.07 33.50 -29.93
CA ARG A 190 -17.74 32.36 -29.23
C ARG A 190 -16.87 31.14 -28.85
N ILE A 191 -17.04 30.63 -27.63
CA ILE A 191 -16.29 29.44 -27.12
C ILE A 191 -16.67 28.15 -27.88
N PHE A 192 -17.85 28.08 -28.50
CA PHE A 192 -18.40 26.85 -29.06
C PHE A 192 -17.56 26.26 -30.22
N PRO A 193 -17.14 27.02 -31.25
CA PRO A 193 -16.26 26.51 -32.32
C PRO A 193 -14.87 26.07 -31.83
N LEU A 194 -14.41 26.57 -30.68
CA LEU A 194 -13.15 26.13 -30.06
C LEU A 194 -13.29 24.73 -29.43
N LEU A 195 -14.45 24.49 -28.80
CA LEU A 195 -14.73 23.25 -28.07
C LEU A 195 -15.06 22.08 -28.99
N VAL A 196 -15.77 22.28 -30.10
CA VAL A 196 -16.25 21.16 -30.92
C VAL A 196 -15.11 20.22 -31.36
N PRO A 197 -14.00 20.69 -31.98
CA PRO A 197 -12.94 19.78 -32.42
C PRO A 197 -12.15 19.17 -31.27
N THR A 198 -12.00 19.89 -30.16
CA THR A 198 -11.23 19.44 -29.00
C THR A 198 -12.01 18.41 -28.17
N VAL A 199 -13.31 18.62 -27.99
CA VAL A 199 -14.25 17.66 -27.39
C VAL A 199 -14.39 16.42 -28.26
N PHE A 200 -14.51 16.57 -29.58
CA PHE A 200 -14.66 15.42 -30.47
C PHE A 200 -13.46 14.47 -30.39
N VAL A 201 -12.23 14.99 -30.53
CA VAL A 201 -11.02 14.15 -30.52
C VAL A 201 -10.76 13.57 -29.12
N THR A 202 -10.98 14.35 -28.06
CA THR A 202 -10.84 13.85 -26.69
C THR A 202 -11.92 12.81 -26.36
N GLY A 203 -13.14 13.02 -26.84
CA GLY A 203 -14.25 12.08 -26.71
C GLY A 203 -13.99 10.76 -27.43
N LEU A 204 -13.40 10.80 -28.63
CA LEU A 204 -12.95 9.61 -29.34
C LEU A 204 -11.86 8.86 -28.56
N ALA A 205 -10.89 9.58 -27.99
CA ALA A 205 -9.87 8.99 -27.13
C ALA A 205 -10.47 8.33 -25.89
N LEU A 206 -11.41 9.01 -25.22
CA LEU A 206 -12.08 8.48 -24.03
C LEU A 206 -12.93 7.24 -24.37
N LEU A 207 -13.66 7.26 -25.48
CA LEU A 207 -14.44 6.11 -25.95
C LEU A 207 -13.53 4.91 -26.16
N LEU A 208 -12.38 5.11 -26.81
CA LEU A 208 -11.39 4.06 -27.03
C LEU A 208 -10.86 3.47 -25.71
N LEU A 209 -10.52 4.33 -24.73
CA LEU A 209 -10.03 3.89 -23.42
C LEU A 209 -11.12 3.17 -22.60
N LEU A 210 -12.39 3.58 -22.73
CA LEU A 210 -13.51 2.90 -22.10
C LEU A 210 -13.72 1.49 -22.68
N VAL A 211 -13.61 1.35 -24.01
CA VAL A 211 -13.65 0.03 -24.67
C VAL A 211 -12.50 -0.86 -24.18
N GLN A 212 -11.32 -0.29 -23.98
CA GLN A 212 -10.16 -0.98 -23.41
C GLN A 212 -10.29 -1.28 -21.91
N ARG A 213 -11.30 -0.74 -21.22
CA ARG A 213 -11.45 -0.77 -19.76
C ARG A 213 -10.25 -0.15 -19.01
N ASP A 214 -9.56 0.81 -19.61
CA ASP A 214 -8.45 1.57 -19.00
C ASP A 214 -8.98 2.86 -18.34
N LEU A 215 -9.64 2.66 -17.19
CA LEU A 215 -10.32 3.72 -16.44
C LEU A 215 -9.35 4.74 -15.84
N GLY A 216 -8.17 4.27 -15.42
CA GLY A 216 -7.12 5.11 -14.86
C GLY A 216 -6.65 6.15 -15.88
N THR A 217 -6.28 5.69 -17.07
CA THR A 217 -5.89 6.59 -18.16
C THR A 217 -7.07 7.49 -18.58
N ALA A 218 -8.30 6.98 -18.66
CA ALA A 218 -9.47 7.80 -18.98
C ALA A 218 -9.66 8.97 -18.00
N SER A 219 -9.50 8.74 -16.69
CA SER A 219 -9.56 9.79 -15.67
C SER A 219 -8.49 10.87 -15.88
N ILE A 220 -7.25 10.46 -16.21
CA ILE A 220 -6.15 11.38 -16.51
C ILE A 220 -6.49 12.25 -17.73
N PHE A 221 -7.08 11.67 -18.78
CA PHE A 221 -7.46 12.39 -19.99
C PHE A 221 -8.50 13.48 -19.69
N ILE A 222 -9.53 13.16 -18.90
CA ILE A 222 -10.56 14.14 -18.51
C ILE A 222 -9.93 15.29 -17.71
N SER A 223 -9.10 14.97 -16.71
CA SER A 223 -8.44 15.98 -15.88
C SER A 223 -7.44 16.83 -16.68
N LEU A 224 -6.68 16.23 -17.60
CA LEU A 224 -5.73 16.93 -18.47
C LEU A 224 -6.43 17.88 -19.43
N TYR A 225 -7.46 17.40 -20.10
CA TYR A 225 -8.28 18.20 -21.01
C TYR A 225 -8.81 19.45 -20.29
N ALA A 226 -9.37 19.26 -19.09
CA ALA A 226 -9.90 20.33 -18.28
C ALA A 226 -8.83 21.33 -17.82
N ALA A 227 -7.67 20.84 -17.39
CA ALA A 227 -6.55 21.67 -16.95
C ALA A 227 -6.02 22.56 -18.08
N ILE A 228 -5.77 21.99 -19.26
CA ILE A 228 -5.24 22.75 -20.41
C ILE A 228 -6.29 23.71 -20.97
N LEU A 229 -7.55 23.29 -21.05
CA LEU A 229 -8.64 24.16 -21.45
C LEU A 229 -8.82 25.33 -20.47
N TYR A 230 -8.69 25.09 -19.16
CA TYR A 230 -8.71 26.13 -18.15
C TYR A 230 -7.52 27.10 -18.31
N LEU A 231 -6.31 26.58 -18.49
CA LEU A 231 -5.11 27.40 -18.73
C LEU A 231 -5.26 28.31 -19.95
N ALA A 232 -5.85 27.80 -21.04
CA ALA A 232 -6.06 28.57 -22.26
C ALA A 232 -7.21 29.58 -22.17
N THR A 233 -8.31 29.24 -21.50
CA THR A 233 -9.55 30.04 -21.53
C THR A 233 -9.79 30.89 -20.28
N GLY A 234 -9.14 30.57 -19.16
CA GLY A 234 -9.39 31.17 -17.84
C GLY A 234 -10.71 30.79 -17.19
N LYS A 235 -11.53 29.96 -17.84
CA LYS A 235 -12.89 29.65 -17.37
C LYS A 235 -12.88 28.51 -16.37
N ARG A 236 -13.02 28.83 -15.07
CA ARG A 236 -13.12 27.84 -13.98
C ARG A 236 -14.23 26.80 -14.20
N ARG A 237 -15.25 27.14 -14.99
CA ARG A 237 -16.33 26.21 -15.41
C ARG A 237 -15.79 24.93 -16.07
N ALA A 238 -14.65 24.98 -16.76
CA ALA A 238 -14.03 23.79 -17.35
C ALA A 238 -13.59 22.77 -16.28
N LEU A 239 -13.00 23.25 -15.18
CA LEU A 239 -12.59 22.40 -14.06
C LEU A 239 -13.80 21.80 -13.34
N LEU A 240 -14.84 22.62 -13.09
CA LEU A 240 -16.08 22.15 -12.49
C LEU A 240 -16.80 21.12 -13.37
N ALA A 241 -16.88 21.37 -14.67
CA ALA A 241 -17.48 20.43 -15.62
C ALA A 241 -16.74 19.09 -15.65
N ALA A 242 -15.42 19.09 -15.53
CA ALA A 242 -14.63 17.85 -15.45
C ALA A 242 -14.86 17.09 -14.15
N ALA A 243 -14.94 17.78 -13.01
CA ALA A 243 -15.29 17.15 -11.73
C ALA A 243 -16.68 16.51 -11.77
N ILE A 244 -17.66 17.22 -12.33
CA ILE A 244 -19.02 16.70 -12.55
C ILE A 244 -19.00 15.51 -13.52
N ALA A 245 -18.25 15.59 -14.61
CA ALA A 245 -18.13 14.50 -15.59
C ALA A 245 -17.51 13.24 -14.98
N LEU A 246 -16.47 13.38 -14.15
CA LEU A 246 -15.87 12.26 -13.42
C LEU A 246 -16.84 11.65 -12.41
N ALA A 247 -17.58 12.47 -11.66
CA ALA A 247 -18.59 11.99 -10.72
C ALA A 247 -19.73 11.25 -11.43
N LEU A 248 -20.26 11.81 -12.53
CA LEU A 248 -21.29 11.16 -13.34
C LEU A 248 -20.77 9.86 -13.98
N ALA A 249 -19.55 9.87 -14.54
CA ALA A 249 -18.95 8.66 -15.11
C ALA A 249 -18.74 7.57 -14.06
N GLY A 250 -18.34 7.94 -12.83
CA GLY A 250 -18.24 7.03 -11.70
C GLY A 250 -19.61 6.45 -11.29
N SER A 251 -20.62 7.31 -11.14
CA SER A 251 -21.97 6.90 -10.76
C SER A 251 -22.65 6.02 -11.81
N ILE A 252 -22.62 6.42 -13.09
CA ILE A 252 -23.15 5.63 -14.20
C ILE A 252 -22.35 4.32 -14.33
N GLY A 253 -21.03 4.42 -14.24
CA GLY A 253 -20.12 3.28 -14.31
C GLY A 253 -20.36 2.25 -13.21
N TYR A 254 -20.71 2.67 -11.99
CA TYR A 254 -21.04 1.79 -10.88
C TYR A 254 -22.20 0.84 -11.22
N PHE A 255 -23.21 1.33 -11.92
CA PHE A 255 -24.36 0.51 -12.32
C PHE A 255 -24.10 -0.30 -13.59
N LEU A 256 -23.33 0.22 -14.54
CA LEU A 256 -23.17 -0.39 -15.86
C LEU A 256 -21.91 -1.25 -16.05
N ILE A 257 -20.89 -1.09 -15.21
CA ILE A 257 -19.55 -1.68 -15.42
C ILE A 257 -19.03 -2.32 -14.13
N ASP A 258 -18.93 -3.66 -14.11
CA ASP A 258 -18.54 -4.43 -12.93
C ASP A 258 -17.17 -4.01 -12.36
N ILE A 259 -16.18 -3.74 -13.22
CA ILE A 259 -14.84 -3.31 -12.78
C ILE A 259 -14.88 -1.97 -12.03
N ILE A 260 -15.79 -1.06 -12.39
CA ILE A 260 -15.96 0.22 -11.69
C ILE A 260 -16.64 -0.02 -10.35
N ARG A 261 -17.69 -0.84 -10.32
CA ARG A 261 -18.41 -1.22 -9.10
C ARG A 261 -17.45 -1.79 -8.06
N ILE A 262 -16.68 -2.82 -8.43
CA ILE A 262 -15.70 -3.46 -7.54
C ILE A 262 -14.68 -2.44 -7.01
N ARG A 263 -14.13 -1.55 -7.86
CA ARG A 263 -13.16 -0.54 -7.43
C ARG A 263 -13.75 0.50 -6.47
N LEU A 264 -15.02 0.85 -6.64
CA LEU A 264 -15.73 1.77 -5.73
C LEU A 264 -16.10 1.09 -4.41
N ASP A 265 -16.55 -0.17 -4.44
CA ASP A 265 -16.87 -0.94 -3.23
C ASP A 265 -15.63 -1.15 -2.37
N VAL A 266 -14.52 -1.58 -3.00
CA VAL A 266 -13.21 -1.73 -2.35
C VAL A 266 -12.71 -0.40 -1.76
N TRP A 267 -12.98 0.73 -2.42
CA TRP A 267 -12.61 2.06 -1.91
C TRP A 267 -13.48 2.48 -0.71
N LEU A 268 -14.80 2.27 -0.78
CA LEU A 268 -15.75 2.68 0.27
C LEU A 268 -15.67 1.80 1.51
N ASN A 269 -15.59 0.48 1.36
CA ASN A 269 -15.48 -0.46 2.46
C ASN A 269 -14.51 -1.61 2.14
N PRO A 270 -13.18 -1.40 2.22
CA PRO A 270 -12.21 -2.45 1.93
C PRO A 270 -12.30 -3.63 2.91
N TRP A 271 -12.78 -3.39 4.14
CA TRP A 271 -12.73 -4.35 5.24
C TRP A 271 -13.76 -5.47 5.15
N SER A 272 -14.75 -5.39 4.24
CA SER A 272 -15.74 -6.45 4.03
C SER A 272 -15.15 -7.68 3.33
N ASP A 273 -14.08 -7.51 2.54
CA ASP A 273 -13.42 -8.60 1.82
C ASP A 273 -11.87 -8.47 1.91
N PRO A 274 -11.27 -8.69 3.10
CA PRO A 274 -9.84 -8.47 3.29
C PRO A 274 -8.93 -9.40 2.49
N SER A 275 -9.42 -10.59 2.15
CA SER A 275 -8.68 -11.64 1.44
C SER A 275 -8.94 -11.70 -0.06
N GLY A 276 -10.01 -11.06 -0.56
CA GLY A 276 -10.39 -11.04 -1.97
C GLY A 276 -10.01 -9.74 -2.66
N HIS A 277 -10.99 -9.02 -3.20
CA HIS A 277 -10.77 -7.87 -4.06
C HIS A 277 -10.13 -6.68 -3.34
N SER A 278 -10.32 -6.56 -2.03
CA SER A 278 -9.75 -5.47 -1.22
C SER A 278 -8.33 -5.75 -0.72
N TYR A 279 -7.80 -6.96 -0.95
CA TYR A 279 -6.48 -7.36 -0.44
C TYR A 279 -5.38 -6.36 -0.84
N GLN A 280 -5.37 -5.91 -2.10
CA GLN A 280 -4.37 -4.97 -2.60
C GLN A 280 -4.35 -3.63 -1.83
N ILE A 281 -5.51 -3.01 -1.65
CA ILE A 281 -5.60 -1.72 -0.92
C ILE A 281 -5.30 -1.91 0.56
N ILE A 282 -5.75 -3.01 1.18
CA ILE A 282 -5.47 -3.28 2.60
C ILE A 282 -3.98 -3.48 2.83
N GLN A 283 -3.32 -4.28 1.98
CA GLN A 283 -1.87 -4.47 2.10
C GLN A 283 -1.10 -3.16 1.86
N SER A 284 -1.58 -2.28 0.98
CA SER A 284 -1.03 -0.93 0.81
C SER A 284 -1.13 -0.09 2.09
N LEU A 285 -2.32 -0.04 2.71
CA LEU A 285 -2.52 0.71 3.95
C LEU A 285 -1.71 0.12 5.12
N LEU A 286 -1.62 -1.21 5.21
CA LEU A 286 -0.77 -1.90 6.19
C LEU A 286 0.72 -1.61 5.96
N ALA A 287 1.17 -1.51 4.71
CA ALA A 287 2.55 -1.14 4.37
C ALA A 287 2.89 0.27 4.87
N VAL A 288 2.01 1.24 4.59
CA VAL A 288 2.15 2.64 5.03
C VAL A 288 2.14 2.73 6.57
N ALA A 289 1.23 2.01 7.23
CA ALA A 289 1.17 1.93 8.69
C ALA A 289 2.43 1.33 9.31
N ASN A 290 2.97 0.27 8.70
CA ASN A 290 4.16 -0.43 9.19
C ASN A 290 5.44 0.41 9.04
N GLY A 291 5.49 1.28 8.02
CA GLY A 291 6.59 2.23 7.84
C GLY A 291 6.67 3.29 8.94
N GLY A 292 5.56 3.67 9.58
CA GLY A 292 5.58 4.68 10.63
C GLY A 292 6.24 6.00 10.20
N MET A 293 6.94 6.68 11.13
CA MET A 293 7.55 7.98 10.84
C MET A 293 8.86 7.88 10.02
N LEU A 294 9.71 6.89 10.32
CA LEU A 294 11.09 6.80 9.80
C LEU A 294 11.32 5.60 8.85
N GLY A 295 10.34 4.72 8.70
CA GLY A 295 10.45 3.50 7.92
C GLY A 295 11.01 2.35 8.74
N LEU A 296 10.89 1.14 8.20
CA LEU A 296 11.59 -0.03 8.74
C LEU A 296 13.07 -0.09 8.34
N GLY A 297 13.48 0.68 7.33
CA GLY A 297 14.78 0.60 6.69
C GLY A 297 14.70 -0.13 5.33
N PRO A 298 15.43 0.36 4.30
CA PRO A 298 15.52 -0.30 3.00
C PRO A 298 15.92 -1.78 3.12
N GLY A 299 15.12 -2.66 2.54
CA GLY A 299 15.35 -4.12 2.58
C GLY A 299 14.89 -4.83 3.85
N LEU A 300 14.45 -4.11 4.90
CA LEU A 300 13.94 -4.69 6.15
C LEU A 300 12.42 -4.88 6.13
N GLY A 301 11.69 -4.09 5.35
CA GLY A 301 10.25 -4.22 5.16
C GLY A 301 9.81 -5.49 4.41
N SER A 302 8.49 -5.70 4.36
CA SER A 302 7.87 -6.77 3.57
C SER A 302 6.93 -6.25 2.47
N PRO A 303 7.38 -5.30 1.62
CA PRO A 303 6.52 -4.67 0.60
C PRO A 303 6.05 -5.64 -0.50
N GLY A 304 6.71 -6.80 -0.66
CA GLY A 304 6.28 -7.86 -1.58
C GLY A 304 4.92 -8.49 -1.25
N LEU A 305 4.37 -8.22 -0.05
CA LEU A 305 3.01 -8.61 0.32
C LEU A 305 1.94 -7.80 -0.42
N VAL A 306 2.29 -6.60 -0.90
CA VAL A 306 1.39 -5.79 -1.72
C VAL A 306 1.46 -6.33 -3.16
N PRO A 307 0.36 -6.84 -3.74
CA PRO A 307 0.39 -7.35 -5.11
C PRO A 307 0.77 -6.24 -6.07
N VAL A 308 1.65 -6.56 -7.02
CA VAL A 308 2.16 -5.60 -8.02
C VAL A 308 2.82 -4.36 -7.37
N ALA A 309 3.48 -4.54 -6.22
CA ALA A 309 4.23 -3.49 -5.51
C ALA A 309 5.25 -2.73 -6.37
N HIS A 310 5.79 -3.36 -7.41
CA HIS A 310 6.79 -2.75 -8.28
C HIS A 310 6.21 -1.74 -9.28
N SER A 311 4.90 -1.80 -9.62
CA SER A 311 4.24 -0.82 -10.50
C SER A 311 3.37 0.14 -9.69
N ASP A 312 2.11 -0.19 -9.46
CA ASP A 312 1.05 0.73 -9.07
C ASP A 312 1.16 1.07 -7.57
N PHE A 313 1.69 0.12 -6.79
CA PHE A 313 1.83 0.23 -5.34
C PHE A 313 3.26 0.56 -4.89
N ILE A 314 4.13 1.07 -5.78
CA ILE A 314 5.52 1.38 -5.41
C ILE A 314 5.62 2.44 -4.32
N PHE A 315 4.66 3.37 -4.26
CA PHE A 315 4.58 4.35 -3.18
C PHE A 315 4.39 3.66 -1.82
N ALA A 316 3.57 2.61 -1.74
CA ALA A 316 3.38 1.84 -0.51
C ALA A 316 4.66 1.08 -0.11
N ALA A 317 5.41 0.57 -1.09
CA ALA A 317 6.70 -0.07 -0.84
C ALA A 317 7.73 0.93 -0.28
N ILE A 318 7.83 2.12 -0.88
CA ILE A 318 8.66 3.21 -0.39
C ILE A 318 8.22 3.65 1.01
N ALA A 319 6.90 3.75 1.25
CA ALA A 319 6.35 4.12 2.54
C ALA A 319 6.70 3.11 3.65
N GLU A 320 6.66 1.81 3.36
CA GLU A 320 7.02 0.78 4.35
C GLU A 320 8.51 0.83 4.73
N GLU A 321 9.39 1.01 3.74
CA GLU A 321 10.84 0.96 3.99
C GLU A 321 11.43 2.28 4.46
N THR A 322 10.92 3.43 3.99
CA THR A 322 11.45 4.77 4.31
C THR A 322 10.52 5.64 5.14
N GLY A 323 9.33 5.13 5.45
CA GLY A 323 8.35 5.78 6.33
C GLY A 323 7.74 7.04 5.77
N LEU A 324 7.06 7.76 6.66
CA LEU A 324 6.51 9.07 6.39
C LEU A 324 7.61 10.04 5.91
N ALA A 325 8.80 10.03 6.53
CA ALA A 325 9.91 10.89 6.14
C ALA A 325 10.30 10.72 4.66
N GLY A 326 10.45 9.47 4.19
CA GLY A 326 10.74 9.20 2.79
C GLY A 326 9.60 9.60 1.86
N THR A 327 8.35 9.29 2.20
CA THR A 327 7.19 9.68 1.37
C THR A 327 7.01 11.20 1.27
N LEU A 328 7.28 11.95 2.34
CA LEU A 328 7.30 13.42 2.33
C LEU A 328 8.45 13.94 1.45
N GLY A 329 9.63 13.31 1.51
CA GLY A 329 10.74 13.61 0.61
C GLY A 329 10.38 13.39 -0.86
N LEU A 330 9.73 12.27 -1.18
CA LEU A 330 9.22 11.95 -2.52
C LEU A 330 8.21 13.00 -3.00
N LEU A 331 7.22 13.34 -2.16
CA LEU A 331 6.22 14.37 -2.47
C LEU A 331 6.84 15.76 -2.63
N ALA A 332 7.88 16.09 -1.85
CA ALA A 332 8.62 17.33 -1.98
C ALA A 332 9.40 17.40 -3.31
N ILE A 333 10.02 16.30 -3.75
CA ILE A 333 10.69 16.23 -5.06
C ILE A 333 9.67 16.46 -6.20
N PHE A 334 8.49 15.83 -6.13
CA PHE A 334 7.41 16.12 -7.08
C PHE A 334 6.97 17.59 -7.00
N GLY A 335 6.77 18.13 -5.79
CA GLY A 335 6.44 19.55 -5.59
C GLY A 335 7.45 20.50 -6.25
N LEU A 336 8.75 20.20 -6.15
CA LEU A 336 9.81 20.95 -6.81
C LEU A 336 9.73 20.83 -8.35
N ILE A 337 9.52 19.64 -8.89
CA ILE A 337 9.33 19.44 -10.34
C ILE A 337 8.12 20.27 -10.83
N LEU A 338 7.01 20.23 -10.10
CA LEU A 338 5.79 20.97 -10.48
C LEU A 338 5.99 22.49 -10.39
N ALA A 339 6.63 22.98 -9.32
CA ALA A 339 6.95 24.38 -9.17
C ALA A 339 7.86 24.88 -10.31
N ARG A 340 8.92 24.11 -10.62
CA ARG A 340 9.83 24.40 -11.72
C ARG A 340 9.13 24.41 -13.07
N GLY A 341 8.33 23.40 -13.37
CA GLY A 341 7.56 23.32 -14.61
C GLY A 341 6.59 24.49 -14.79
N LEU A 342 5.93 24.94 -13.72
CA LEU A 342 5.06 26.11 -13.75
C LEU A 342 5.85 27.42 -13.95
N ILE A 343 7.01 27.58 -13.31
CA ILE A 343 7.90 28.74 -13.55
C ILE A 343 8.34 28.78 -15.02
N ILE A 344 8.72 27.64 -15.59
CA ILE A 344 9.07 27.52 -17.01
C ILE A 344 7.89 27.94 -17.90
N SER A 345 6.66 27.55 -17.54
CA SER A 345 5.47 27.94 -18.29
C SER A 345 5.22 29.46 -18.29
N LEU A 346 5.45 30.12 -17.16
CA LEU A 346 5.28 31.57 -17.02
C LEU A 346 6.31 32.33 -17.84
N ARG A 347 7.54 31.82 -17.91
CA ARG A 347 8.65 32.42 -18.67
C ARG A 347 8.68 32.08 -20.15
N ALA A 348 7.84 31.16 -20.63
CA ALA A 348 7.87 30.71 -22.02
C ALA A 348 7.72 31.86 -23.05
N PRO A 349 8.43 31.78 -24.20
CA PRO A 349 8.57 32.89 -25.16
C PRO A 349 7.37 33.01 -26.09
N ASP A 350 6.56 31.96 -26.20
CA ASP A 350 5.37 31.92 -27.05
C ASP A 350 4.22 31.18 -26.37
N ARG A 351 3.00 31.42 -26.87
CA ARG A 351 1.77 30.86 -26.31
C ARG A 351 1.71 29.34 -26.38
N PHE A 352 2.26 28.73 -27.43
CA PHE A 352 2.28 27.28 -27.57
C PHE A 352 3.21 26.66 -26.53
N ARG A 353 4.46 27.12 -26.43
CA ARG A 353 5.41 26.63 -25.42
C ARG A 353 4.94 26.87 -23.99
N ARG A 354 4.24 27.98 -23.73
CA ARG A 354 3.60 28.26 -22.44
C ARG A 354 2.56 27.20 -22.07
N LEU A 355 1.59 26.95 -22.96
CA LEU A 355 0.54 25.96 -22.74
C LEU A 355 1.11 24.54 -22.68
N LEU A 356 2.13 24.25 -23.51
CA LEU A 356 2.84 22.98 -23.51
C LEU A 356 3.50 22.74 -22.15
N ALA A 357 4.33 23.67 -21.66
CA ALA A 357 5.02 23.51 -20.38
C ALA A 357 4.04 23.38 -19.21
N ALA A 358 2.97 24.19 -19.17
CA ALA A 358 1.94 24.09 -18.13
C ALA A 358 1.17 22.76 -18.22
N GLY A 359 0.84 22.29 -19.43
CA GLY A 359 0.18 21.02 -19.67
C GLY A 359 1.03 19.79 -19.33
N LEU A 360 2.33 19.81 -19.66
CA LEU A 360 3.29 18.78 -19.26
C LEU A 360 3.45 18.71 -17.74
N THR A 361 3.46 19.87 -17.09
CA THR A 361 3.50 19.96 -15.63
C THR A 361 2.21 19.40 -15.01
N ALA A 362 1.05 19.75 -15.56
CA ALA A 362 -0.23 19.19 -15.13
C ALA A 362 -0.29 17.67 -15.33
N TYR A 363 0.25 17.15 -16.44
CA TYR A 363 0.36 15.71 -16.72
C TYR A 363 1.12 14.96 -15.62
N LEU A 364 2.35 15.40 -15.31
CA LEU A 364 3.17 14.75 -14.28
C LEU A 364 2.49 14.84 -12.90
N GLY A 365 1.90 16.00 -12.56
CA GLY A 365 1.25 16.23 -11.27
C GLY A 365 -0.03 15.43 -11.08
N ILE A 366 -0.94 15.46 -12.06
CA ILE A 366 -2.22 14.74 -12.02
C ILE A 366 -1.98 13.23 -11.94
N GLN A 367 -1.04 12.70 -12.74
CA GLN A 367 -0.73 11.27 -12.71
C GLN A 367 -0.14 10.85 -11.36
N ALA A 368 0.79 11.63 -10.79
CA ALA A 368 1.36 11.35 -9.47
C ALA A 368 0.30 11.41 -8.36
N LEU A 369 -0.59 12.40 -8.38
CA LEU A 369 -1.66 12.54 -7.39
C LEU A 369 -2.70 11.42 -7.49
N LEU A 370 -3.05 10.97 -8.69
CA LEU A 370 -4.01 9.89 -8.87
C LEU A 370 -3.50 8.56 -8.30
N ILE A 371 -2.25 8.21 -8.55
CA ILE A 371 -1.69 6.94 -8.06
C ILE A 371 -1.41 6.96 -6.56
N ILE A 372 -0.83 8.06 -6.05
CA ILE A 372 -0.57 8.21 -4.62
C ILE A 372 -1.90 8.30 -3.86
N GLY A 373 -2.88 9.03 -4.41
CA GLY A 373 -4.23 9.10 -3.87
C GLY A 373 -4.93 7.75 -3.84
N GLY A 374 -4.74 6.90 -4.84
CA GLY A 374 -5.21 5.51 -4.85
C GLY A 374 -4.60 4.69 -3.71
N ASN A 375 -3.27 4.71 -3.58
CA ASN A 375 -2.54 3.94 -2.57
C ASN A 375 -2.87 4.35 -1.12
N LEU A 376 -3.24 5.63 -0.92
CA LEU A 376 -3.65 6.19 0.37
C LEU A 376 -5.18 6.21 0.58
N ARG A 377 -5.96 5.60 -0.32
CA ARG A 377 -7.43 5.55 -0.27
C ARG A 377 -8.11 6.95 -0.29
N ILE A 378 -7.44 7.98 -0.80
CA ILE A 378 -8.07 9.28 -1.10
C ILE A 378 -8.99 9.15 -2.31
N LEU A 379 -8.55 8.39 -3.31
CA LEU A 379 -9.25 8.13 -4.56
C LEU A 379 -9.38 6.61 -4.79
N PRO A 380 -10.31 6.15 -5.63
CA PRO A 380 -10.37 4.76 -6.06
C PRO A 380 -9.08 4.34 -6.79
N LEU A 381 -8.76 3.05 -6.75
CA LEU A 381 -7.59 2.50 -7.43
C LEU A 381 -7.73 2.67 -8.96
N THR A 382 -6.76 3.35 -9.57
CA THR A 382 -6.76 3.67 -11.01
C THR A 382 -5.90 2.72 -11.84
N GLY A 383 -4.84 2.14 -11.26
CA GLY A 383 -3.96 1.19 -11.94
C GLY A 383 -3.00 1.85 -12.93
N VAL A 384 -2.50 3.04 -12.59
CA VAL A 384 -1.55 3.82 -13.40
C VAL A 384 -0.20 3.89 -12.69
N THR A 385 0.86 4.16 -13.44
CA THR A 385 2.23 4.25 -12.91
C THR A 385 2.51 5.61 -12.25
N LEU A 386 3.37 5.62 -11.24
CA LEU A 386 3.97 6.84 -10.71
C LEU A 386 5.08 7.33 -11.65
N PRO A 387 5.04 8.56 -12.19
CA PRO A 387 6.03 9.05 -13.13
C PRO A 387 7.46 8.93 -12.57
N PHE A 388 8.40 8.52 -13.41
CA PHE A 388 9.81 8.26 -13.08
C PHE A 388 10.08 7.09 -12.12
N VAL A 389 9.19 6.78 -11.17
CA VAL A 389 9.46 5.86 -10.06
C VAL A 389 9.00 4.43 -10.36
N SER A 390 7.74 4.24 -10.75
CA SER A 390 7.12 2.92 -10.93
C SER A 390 7.75 2.12 -12.08
N TYR A 391 7.66 0.79 -11.97
CA TYR A 391 7.91 -0.08 -13.11
C TYR A 391 6.83 0.15 -14.18
N GLY A 392 7.28 0.45 -15.39
CA GLY A 392 6.39 0.74 -16.52
C GLY A 392 7.17 1.39 -17.65
N GLY A 393 7.72 0.58 -18.54
CA GLY A 393 8.67 1.02 -19.56
C GLY A 393 8.18 2.18 -20.43
N SER A 394 6.98 2.07 -20.99
CA SER A 394 6.38 3.14 -21.81
C SER A 394 6.08 4.40 -21.01
N SER A 395 5.71 4.26 -19.73
CA SER A 395 5.43 5.40 -18.87
C SER A 395 6.70 6.14 -18.47
N LEU A 396 7.77 5.39 -18.16
CA LEU A 396 9.10 5.94 -17.89
C LEU A 396 9.61 6.73 -19.10
N LEU A 397 9.56 6.12 -20.28
CA LEU A 397 9.93 6.78 -21.54
C LEU A 397 9.11 8.05 -21.78
N THR A 398 7.80 7.99 -21.63
CA THR A 398 6.91 9.15 -21.81
C THR A 398 7.23 10.27 -20.81
N SER A 399 7.52 9.91 -19.56
CA SER A 399 7.88 10.88 -18.50
C SER A 399 9.21 11.59 -18.82
N PHE A 400 10.22 10.87 -19.33
CA PHE A 400 11.50 11.47 -19.75
C PHE A 400 11.38 12.28 -21.05
N ILE A 401 10.49 11.91 -21.97
CA ILE A 401 10.17 12.75 -23.14
C ILE A 401 9.49 14.05 -22.68
N ALA A 402 8.54 13.97 -21.74
CA ALA A 402 7.92 15.16 -21.14
C ALA A 402 8.95 16.06 -20.44
N LEU A 403 9.90 15.46 -19.72
CA LEU A 403 11.04 16.16 -19.11
C LEU A 403 11.91 16.84 -20.18
N ALA A 404 12.23 16.15 -21.28
CA ALA A 404 13.03 16.69 -22.38
C ALA A 404 12.37 17.92 -23.03
N LEU A 405 11.05 17.87 -23.22
CA LEU A 405 10.27 19.00 -23.74
C LEU A 405 10.26 20.18 -22.74
N LEU A 406 10.13 19.92 -21.44
CA LEU A 406 10.24 20.98 -20.42
C LEU A 406 11.63 21.62 -20.41
N LEU A 407 12.69 20.81 -20.50
CA LEU A 407 14.08 21.30 -20.59
C LEU A 407 14.27 22.15 -21.86
N ALA A 408 13.76 21.69 -23.01
CA ALA A 408 13.82 22.43 -24.27
C ALA A 408 13.06 23.76 -24.21
N VAL A 409 11.91 23.83 -23.52
CA VAL A 409 11.19 25.09 -23.30
C VAL A 409 11.92 25.99 -22.31
N SER A 410 12.64 25.43 -21.33
CA SER A 410 13.38 26.21 -20.32
C SER A 410 14.66 26.86 -20.85
N ASP A 411 15.23 26.34 -21.94
CA ASP A 411 16.45 26.85 -22.57
C ASP A 411 16.16 28.16 -23.32
N GLN A 412 16.23 29.27 -22.59
CA GLN A 412 15.98 30.61 -23.09
C GLN A 412 17.12 31.54 -22.67
N THR A 413 17.56 32.40 -23.58
CA THR A 413 18.55 33.43 -23.27
C THR A 413 17.91 34.54 -22.43
N GLU A 414 18.68 35.23 -21.59
CA GLU A 414 18.19 36.33 -20.75
C GLU A 414 17.52 37.47 -21.55
N GLU A 415 17.86 37.61 -22.83
CA GLU A 415 17.28 38.58 -23.76
C GLU A 415 15.90 38.18 -24.30
N THR A 416 15.46 36.94 -24.08
CA THR A 416 14.17 36.46 -24.59
C THR A 416 13.05 36.99 -23.70
N GLU A 417 12.34 38.03 -24.17
CA GLU A 417 11.16 38.51 -23.45
C GLU A 417 10.07 37.42 -23.40
N PRO A 418 9.49 37.15 -22.22
CA PRO A 418 8.40 36.19 -22.10
C PRO A 418 7.18 36.69 -22.87
N ALA A 419 6.41 35.76 -23.47
CA ALA A 419 5.20 36.15 -24.20
C ALA A 419 4.25 36.96 -23.31
N SER A 420 3.57 37.97 -23.84
CA SER A 420 2.61 38.76 -23.06
C SER A 420 1.55 37.85 -22.40
N LEU A 421 1.39 38.01 -21.08
CA LEU A 421 0.41 37.29 -20.25
C LEU A 421 -0.75 38.24 -19.95
N THR A 422 -1.96 37.91 -20.40
CA THR A 422 -3.16 38.68 -20.05
C THR A 422 -3.53 38.50 -18.57
N SER A 423 -3.37 37.31 -18.00
CA SER A 423 -3.47 37.10 -16.56
C SER A 423 -2.63 35.89 -16.08
N PRO A 424 -1.77 36.05 -15.06
CA PRO A 424 -1.02 34.93 -14.48
C PRO A 424 -1.86 34.06 -13.52
N GLN A 425 -3.06 34.53 -13.14
CA GLN A 425 -3.92 33.89 -12.15
C GLN A 425 -4.28 32.43 -12.49
N HIS A 426 -4.37 32.08 -13.78
CA HIS A 426 -4.72 30.71 -14.18
C HIS A 426 -3.62 29.71 -13.84
N HIS A 427 -2.36 30.11 -13.99
CA HIS A 427 -1.22 29.28 -13.61
C HIS A 427 -1.13 29.14 -12.09
N TYR A 428 -1.40 30.21 -11.34
CA TYR A 428 -1.42 30.15 -9.87
C TYR A 428 -2.55 29.28 -9.33
N LEU A 429 -3.74 29.29 -9.94
CA LEU A 429 -4.81 28.38 -9.51
C LEU A 429 -4.43 26.92 -9.76
N LEU A 430 -3.86 26.60 -10.93
CA LEU A 430 -3.38 25.24 -11.20
C LEU A 430 -2.30 24.82 -10.19
N ALA A 431 -1.34 25.72 -9.89
CA ALA A 431 -0.33 25.51 -8.88
C ALA A 431 -0.95 25.22 -7.51
N ALA A 432 -1.94 26.01 -7.10
CA ALA A 432 -2.66 25.84 -5.85
C ALA A 432 -3.40 24.49 -5.80
N LEU A 433 -4.08 24.09 -6.87
CA LEU A 433 -4.78 22.79 -6.92
C LEU A 433 -3.82 21.61 -6.82
N LEU A 434 -2.70 21.64 -7.54
CA LEU A 434 -1.67 20.60 -7.46
C LEU A 434 -1.00 20.59 -6.08
N GLY A 435 -0.71 21.77 -5.51
CA GLY A 435 -0.15 21.91 -4.16
C GLY A 435 -1.09 21.40 -3.08
N ILE A 436 -2.38 21.72 -3.16
CA ILE A 436 -3.42 21.16 -2.27
C ILE A 436 -3.46 19.64 -2.40
N GLY A 437 -3.40 19.10 -3.62
CA GLY A 437 -3.34 17.65 -3.83
C GLY A 437 -2.16 16.99 -3.12
N LEU A 438 -0.95 17.56 -3.25
CA LEU A 438 0.26 17.05 -2.59
C LEU A 438 0.16 17.17 -1.05
N PHE A 439 -0.42 18.26 -0.57
CA PHE A 439 -0.66 18.49 0.85
C PHE A 439 -1.67 17.48 1.42
N THR A 440 -2.78 17.22 0.72
CA THR A 440 -3.76 16.19 1.11
C THR A 440 -3.14 14.80 1.10
N ALA A 441 -2.32 14.46 0.10
CA ALA A 441 -1.58 13.20 0.08
C ALA A 441 -0.63 13.08 1.28
N SER A 442 0.06 14.15 1.65
CA SER A 442 0.94 14.20 2.83
C SER A 442 0.17 13.97 4.13
N LEU A 443 -0.99 14.64 4.29
CA LEU A 443 -1.85 14.47 5.46
C LEU A 443 -2.46 13.07 5.56
N ALA A 444 -2.88 12.48 4.43
CA ALA A 444 -3.38 11.11 4.42
C ALA A 444 -2.27 10.10 4.74
N GLY A 445 -1.05 10.33 4.22
CA GLY A 445 0.14 9.56 4.59
C GLY A 445 0.40 9.60 6.10
N LEU A 446 0.38 10.80 6.70
CA LEU A 446 0.49 10.99 8.14
C LEU A 446 -0.62 10.26 8.92
N TRP A 447 -1.86 10.38 8.46
CA TRP A 447 -3.02 9.72 9.07
C TRP A 447 -2.85 8.21 9.12
N TRP A 448 -2.47 7.58 8.00
CA TRP A 448 -2.29 6.12 7.94
C TRP A 448 -1.03 5.64 8.64
N ALA A 449 0.09 6.36 8.50
CA ALA A 449 1.38 5.97 9.06
C ALA A 449 1.50 6.20 10.57
N VAL A 450 0.75 7.15 11.14
CA VAL A 450 0.89 7.53 12.56
C VAL A 450 -0.42 7.38 13.32
N VAL A 451 -1.51 7.98 12.85
CA VAL A 451 -2.77 8.05 13.62
C VAL A 451 -3.50 6.71 13.64
N ARG A 452 -3.65 6.06 12.48
CA ARG A 452 -4.34 4.76 12.34
C ARG A 452 -3.42 3.55 12.45
N ALA A 453 -2.11 3.75 12.53
CA ALA A 453 -1.16 2.65 12.57
C ALA A 453 -1.38 1.65 13.72
N PRO A 454 -1.68 2.06 14.97
CA PRO A 454 -1.90 1.11 16.07
C PRO A 454 -3.05 0.12 15.79
N ASP A 455 -4.16 0.61 15.25
CA ASP A 455 -5.33 -0.20 14.91
C ASP A 455 -5.02 -1.18 13.76
N LEU A 456 -4.25 -0.73 12.78
CA LEU A 456 -3.91 -1.52 11.59
C LEU A 456 -2.88 -2.61 11.88
N LEU A 457 -1.88 -2.31 12.70
CA LEU A 457 -0.77 -3.22 12.97
C LEU A 457 -1.15 -4.38 13.90
N THR A 458 -2.17 -4.19 14.74
CA THR A 458 -2.66 -5.19 15.70
C THR A 458 -3.70 -6.15 15.12
N ARG A 459 -4.12 -5.95 13.86
CA ARG A 459 -5.08 -6.86 13.22
C ARG A 459 -4.51 -8.26 13.08
N THR A 460 -5.40 -9.26 13.16
CA THR A 460 -5.07 -10.68 13.02
C THR A 460 -4.79 -11.08 11.58
N ASP A 461 -5.38 -10.38 10.61
CA ASP A 461 -5.20 -10.59 9.16
C ASP A 461 -3.92 -9.92 8.61
N ASN A 462 -3.07 -9.35 9.46
CA ASN A 462 -1.82 -8.73 9.05
C ASN A 462 -0.67 -9.76 8.94
N PRO A 463 -0.29 -10.20 7.72
CA PRO A 463 0.76 -11.20 7.52
C PRO A 463 2.13 -10.76 8.06
N ARG A 464 2.38 -9.44 8.20
CA ARG A 464 3.67 -8.90 8.68
C ARG A 464 4.00 -9.34 10.10
N ARG A 465 2.99 -9.60 10.95
CA ARG A 465 3.20 -10.12 12.32
C ARG A 465 3.85 -11.50 12.30
N SER A 466 3.32 -12.40 11.47
CA SER A 466 3.86 -13.75 11.30
C SER A 466 5.27 -13.77 10.71
N ILE A 467 5.57 -12.80 9.83
CA ILE A 467 6.93 -12.64 9.29
C ILE A 467 7.88 -12.18 10.39
N ALA A 468 7.48 -11.19 11.20
CA ALA A 468 8.30 -10.70 12.31
C ALA A 468 8.60 -11.80 13.33
N ASP A 469 7.64 -12.69 13.61
CA ASP A 469 7.80 -13.84 14.52
C ASP A 469 8.91 -14.81 14.11
N ARG A 470 9.30 -14.81 12.82
CA ARG A 470 10.40 -15.65 12.34
C ARG A 470 11.78 -15.06 12.64
N TYR A 471 11.88 -13.76 12.89
CA TYR A 471 13.16 -13.04 13.08
C TYR A 471 13.35 -12.53 14.51
N VAL A 472 12.26 -12.28 15.23
CA VAL A 472 12.31 -11.82 16.63
C VAL A 472 11.98 -12.99 17.54
N LEU A 473 12.88 -13.28 18.48
CA LEU A 473 12.63 -14.30 19.49
C LEU A 473 11.44 -13.89 20.36
N ARG A 474 10.38 -14.69 20.37
CA ARG A 474 9.22 -14.50 21.25
C ARG A 474 9.53 -15.03 22.65
N GLY A 475 9.11 -14.30 23.68
CA GLY A 475 9.28 -14.68 25.08
C GLY A 475 8.50 -15.93 25.45
N GLN A 476 8.92 -16.62 26.49
CA GLN A 476 8.35 -17.89 26.97
C GLN A 476 7.27 -17.66 28.02
N LEU A 477 6.28 -18.54 28.07
CA LEU A 477 5.38 -18.66 29.22
C LEU A 477 5.96 -19.67 30.20
N LEU A 478 6.18 -19.23 31.43
CA LEU A 478 6.76 -20.02 32.49
C LEU A 478 5.72 -20.28 33.59
N ASP A 479 5.76 -21.45 34.21
CA ASP A 479 5.01 -21.72 35.43
C ASP A 479 5.63 -21.00 36.64
N ARG A 480 5.00 -21.10 37.81
CA ARG A 480 5.48 -20.44 39.05
C ARG A 480 6.89 -20.88 39.47
N ASN A 481 7.31 -22.07 39.07
CA ASN A 481 8.61 -22.67 39.37
C ASN A 481 9.61 -22.45 38.21
N SER A 482 9.28 -21.57 37.26
CA SER A 482 10.08 -21.27 36.06
C SER A 482 10.25 -22.44 35.08
N GLN A 483 9.34 -23.42 35.11
CA GLN A 483 9.27 -24.46 34.09
C GLN A 483 8.57 -23.91 32.83
N PRO A 484 9.16 -24.11 31.64
CA PRO A 484 8.56 -23.62 30.41
C PRO A 484 7.31 -24.40 30.03
N ILE A 485 6.23 -23.67 29.76
CA ILE A 485 4.96 -24.17 29.21
C ILE A 485 5.07 -24.21 27.68
N ASP A 486 5.73 -23.21 27.12
CA ASP A 486 6.06 -23.09 25.70
C ASP A 486 7.46 -22.48 25.51
N ILE A 487 8.02 -22.68 24.32
CA ILE A 487 9.33 -22.16 23.94
C ILE A 487 9.30 -21.69 22.48
N THR A 488 10.23 -20.80 22.15
CA THR A 488 10.54 -20.44 20.77
C THR A 488 11.82 -21.15 20.36
N ASN A 489 11.74 -22.04 19.37
CA ASN A 489 12.87 -22.83 18.90
C ASN A 489 13.31 -22.40 17.48
N GLY A 490 14.57 -22.66 17.12
CA GLY A 490 15.13 -22.34 15.81
C GLY A 490 16.20 -21.25 15.83
N LYS A 491 16.53 -20.73 14.65
CA LYS A 491 17.43 -19.58 14.46
C LYS A 491 16.64 -18.41 13.86
N SER A 492 17.23 -17.21 13.86
CA SER A 492 16.65 -16.08 13.14
C SER A 492 16.34 -16.45 11.68
N GLY A 493 15.17 -16.03 11.21
CA GLY A 493 14.59 -16.42 9.91
C GLY A 493 13.76 -17.72 9.97
N SER A 494 13.90 -18.54 11.00
CA SER A 494 13.25 -19.85 11.14
C SER A 494 12.64 -20.10 12.53
N TYR A 495 12.43 -19.06 13.35
CA TYR A 495 11.82 -19.25 14.67
C TYR A 495 10.41 -19.85 14.56
N GLN A 496 10.13 -20.82 15.42
CA GLN A 496 8.83 -21.48 15.54
C GLN A 496 8.43 -21.58 17.01
N ARG A 497 7.14 -21.38 17.27
CA ARG A 497 6.56 -21.56 18.60
C ARG A 497 6.26 -23.04 18.83
N VAL A 498 6.71 -23.58 19.97
CA VAL A 498 6.50 -24.96 20.37
C VAL A 498 5.88 -25.00 21.75
N TYR A 499 4.76 -25.70 21.89
CA TYR A 499 4.03 -25.88 23.15
C TYR A 499 4.46 -27.19 23.81
N LEU A 500 5.14 -27.10 24.96
CA LEU A 500 5.68 -28.26 25.67
C LEU A 500 4.62 -28.99 26.49
N TYR A 501 3.57 -28.29 26.91
CA TYR A 501 2.41 -28.88 27.57
C TYR A 501 1.11 -28.54 26.83
N PRO A 502 0.76 -29.29 25.76
CA PRO A 502 -0.39 -28.99 24.91
C PRO A 502 -1.74 -29.00 25.62
N ASN A 503 -1.91 -29.77 26.71
CA ASN A 503 -3.19 -29.84 27.40
C ASN A 503 -3.66 -28.48 27.97
N LEU A 504 -2.75 -27.54 28.21
CA LEU A 504 -3.05 -26.16 28.63
C LEU A 504 -3.58 -25.27 27.48
N ALA A 505 -3.70 -25.78 26.25
CA ALA A 505 -4.06 -24.99 25.06
C ALA A 505 -5.35 -24.16 25.16
N PRO A 506 -6.45 -24.61 25.80
CA PRO A 506 -7.62 -23.75 25.98
C PRO A 506 -7.33 -22.49 26.80
N LEU A 507 -6.37 -22.55 27.73
CA LEU A 507 -5.95 -21.41 28.55
C LEU A 507 -4.84 -20.59 27.86
N VAL A 508 -3.74 -21.25 27.53
CA VAL A 508 -2.57 -20.62 26.91
C VAL A 508 -2.91 -20.05 25.53
N GLY A 509 -3.77 -20.76 24.80
CA GLY A 509 -4.11 -20.46 23.42
C GLY A 509 -3.03 -20.92 22.44
N TYR A 510 -2.91 -20.18 21.35
CA TYR A 510 -1.96 -20.46 20.28
C TYR A 510 -1.51 -19.17 19.60
N THR A 511 -0.42 -19.25 18.83
CA THR A 511 0.07 -18.18 17.95
C THR A 511 0.47 -18.80 16.62
N GLN A 512 -0.25 -18.46 15.54
CA GLN A 512 -0.02 -19.06 14.24
C GLN A 512 -0.40 -18.11 13.10
N ALA A 513 0.33 -18.20 11.98
CA ALA A 513 0.12 -17.33 10.82
C ALA A 513 -1.29 -17.47 10.21
N THR A 514 -1.85 -18.68 10.19
CA THR A 514 -3.13 -18.98 9.51
C THR A 514 -4.35 -18.73 10.39
N TYR A 515 -4.28 -19.15 11.65
CA TYR A 515 -5.43 -19.11 12.58
C TYR A 515 -5.38 -17.92 13.55
N GLY A 516 -4.30 -17.14 13.54
CA GLY A 516 -4.14 -15.97 14.40
C GLY A 516 -3.64 -16.34 15.80
N GLN A 517 -4.13 -15.62 16.81
CA GLN A 517 -3.69 -15.75 18.19
C GLN A 517 -4.89 -15.88 19.13
N ALA A 518 -4.74 -16.62 20.22
CA ALA A 518 -5.79 -16.83 21.23
C ALA A 518 -5.22 -16.93 22.65
N GLY A 519 -6.09 -16.93 23.67
CA GLY A 519 -5.72 -17.19 25.06
C GLY A 519 -4.71 -16.20 25.66
N LEU A 520 -3.86 -16.71 26.56
CA LEU A 520 -2.77 -15.94 27.16
C LEU A 520 -1.74 -15.45 26.14
N GLU A 521 -1.51 -16.20 25.06
CA GLU A 521 -0.63 -15.80 23.95
C GLU A 521 -1.10 -14.49 23.29
N ALA A 522 -2.42 -14.29 23.17
CA ALA A 522 -2.99 -13.06 22.64
C ALA A 522 -2.99 -11.93 23.68
N SER A 523 -3.35 -12.20 24.94
CA SER A 523 -3.44 -11.15 25.98
C SER A 523 -2.08 -10.63 26.43
N LEU A 524 -1.04 -11.48 26.40
CA LEU A 524 0.33 -11.14 26.78
C LEU A 524 1.22 -10.81 25.58
N ASP A 525 0.67 -10.74 24.36
CA ASP A 525 1.43 -10.57 23.11
C ASP A 525 2.38 -9.38 23.15
N ASN A 526 1.99 -8.27 23.78
CA ASN A 526 2.83 -7.08 23.90
C ASN A 526 4.14 -7.34 24.67
N TYR A 527 4.10 -8.13 25.73
CA TYR A 527 5.29 -8.52 26.48
C TYR A 527 6.09 -9.59 25.73
N LEU A 528 5.39 -10.60 25.21
CA LEU A 528 6.00 -11.73 24.49
C LEU A 528 6.67 -11.29 23.17
N ARG A 529 6.31 -10.13 22.60
CA ARG A 529 6.95 -9.53 21.41
C ARG A 529 7.95 -8.42 21.73
N GLY A 530 8.17 -8.08 23.01
CA GLY A 530 9.07 -6.99 23.39
C GLY A 530 8.54 -5.60 23.03
N LEU A 531 7.22 -5.45 22.86
CA LEU A 531 6.54 -4.17 22.67
C LEU A 531 6.28 -3.45 23.99
N GLN A 532 6.31 -4.18 25.09
CA GLN A 532 6.15 -3.68 26.46
C GLN A 532 7.17 -4.33 27.39
N GLY A 533 7.47 -3.66 28.51
CA GLY A 533 8.39 -4.14 29.55
C GLY A 533 9.84 -3.66 29.40
N TYR A 534 10.26 -3.26 28.20
CA TYR A 534 11.52 -2.55 27.99
C TYR A 534 11.35 -1.03 28.16
N PRO A 535 12.44 -0.29 28.49
CA PRO A 535 12.46 1.15 28.38
C PRO A 535 12.10 1.60 26.96
N VAL A 536 11.30 2.66 26.85
CA VAL A 536 10.84 3.20 25.55
C VAL A 536 12.00 3.49 24.60
N SER A 537 13.14 3.94 25.13
CA SER A 537 14.37 4.17 24.36
C SER A 537 14.90 2.90 23.69
N THR A 538 14.86 1.76 24.37
CA THR A 538 15.36 0.47 23.84
C THR A 538 14.47 -0.03 22.71
N ILE A 539 13.16 0.09 22.88
CA ILE A 539 12.17 -0.28 21.86
C ILE A 539 12.33 0.62 20.64
N TRP A 540 12.47 1.92 20.85
CA TRP A 540 12.68 2.90 19.78
C TRP A 540 13.97 2.65 19.01
N TRP A 541 15.10 2.44 19.70
CA TRP A 541 16.39 2.13 19.07
C TRP A 541 16.35 0.83 18.28
N ASN A 542 15.75 -0.24 18.82
CA ASN A 542 15.62 -1.51 18.10
C ASN A 542 14.77 -1.34 16.83
N ARG A 543 13.66 -0.61 16.91
CA ARG A 543 12.84 -0.31 15.73
C ARG A 543 13.59 0.50 14.68
N LEU A 544 14.37 1.49 15.09
CA LEU A 544 15.15 2.33 14.18
C LEU A 544 16.26 1.55 13.47
N VAL A 545 17.00 0.71 14.21
CA VAL A 545 18.17 -0.01 13.68
C VAL A 545 17.78 -1.29 12.95
N TYR A 546 16.87 -2.08 13.52
CA TYR A 546 16.54 -3.44 13.06
C TYR A 546 15.16 -3.56 12.42
N GLY A 547 14.38 -2.48 12.34
CA GLY A 547 13.00 -2.54 11.84
C GLY A 547 12.07 -3.44 12.68
N THR A 548 12.50 -3.83 13.89
CA THR A 548 11.82 -4.83 14.73
C THR A 548 11.95 -4.47 16.21
N PRO A 549 11.03 -4.92 17.08
CA PRO A 549 11.19 -4.75 18.52
C PRO A 549 12.39 -5.56 19.07
N PRO A 550 12.82 -5.29 20.33
CA PRO A 550 13.75 -6.18 21.04
C PRO A 550 13.14 -7.59 21.20
N PRO A 551 13.96 -8.59 21.59
CA PRO A 551 13.46 -9.91 21.96
C PRO A 551 12.31 -9.84 22.97
N GLY A 552 11.38 -10.78 22.89
CA GLY A 552 10.27 -10.89 23.81
C GLY A 552 10.71 -11.17 25.25
N LEU A 553 9.90 -10.72 26.19
CA LEU A 553 10.10 -11.00 27.62
C LEU A 553 9.36 -12.27 28.01
N ASP A 554 10.02 -13.10 28.82
CA ASP A 554 9.39 -14.27 29.41
C ASP A 554 8.39 -13.82 30.49
N VAL A 555 7.21 -14.44 30.51
CA VAL A 555 6.16 -14.15 31.47
C VAL A 555 5.97 -15.34 32.40
N ARG A 556 6.19 -15.10 33.69
CA ARG A 556 5.95 -16.10 34.74
C ARG A 556 4.52 -16.04 35.23
N LEU A 557 3.79 -17.13 35.09
CA LEU A 557 2.42 -17.32 35.56
C LEU A 557 2.40 -17.82 37.01
N SER A 558 1.25 -17.70 37.67
CA SER A 558 1.00 -18.28 39.00
C SER A 558 0.68 -19.77 38.97
N LEU A 559 0.46 -20.34 37.79
CA LEU A 559 0.15 -21.74 37.58
C LEU A 559 1.27 -22.64 38.11
N ASP A 560 0.89 -23.75 38.72
CA ASP A 560 1.79 -24.83 39.10
C ASP A 560 1.62 -26.00 38.13
N LEU A 561 2.64 -26.29 37.32
CA LEU A 561 2.51 -27.28 36.25
C LEU A 561 2.33 -28.71 36.79
N GLN A 562 2.80 -29.01 38.00
CA GLN A 562 2.60 -30.32 38.61
C GLN A 562 1.14 -30.52 39.05
N LEU A 563 0.56 -29.51 39.71
CA LEU A 563 -0.86 -29.53 40.08
C LEU A 563 -1.76 -29.51 38.84
N GLN A 564 -1.38 -28.75 37.81
CA GLN A 564 -2.10 -28.69 36.54
C GLN A 564 -2.18 -30.07 35.87
N LYS A 565 -1.03 -30.76 35.74
CA LYS A 565 -0.97 -32.13 35.20
C LYS A 565 -1.87 -33.10 35.97
N LYS A 566 -1.90 -32.98 37.30
CA LYS A 566 -2.77 -33.81 38.14
C LYS A 566 -4.25 -33.51 37.90
N ALA A 567 -4.63 -32.24 37.75
CA ALA A 567 -6.01 -31.86 37.46
C ALA A 567 -6.47 -32.32 36.08
N ASP A 568 -5.63 -32.19 35.04
CA ASP A 568 -5.94 -32.67 33.69
C ASP A 568 -6.07 -34.21 33.66
N GLN A 569 -5.22 -34.92 34.42
CA GLN A 569 -5.35 -36.38 34.60
C GLN A 569 -6.65 -36.80 35.29
N LEU A 570 -7.07 -36.05 36.32
CA LEU A 570 -8.33 -36.31 37.03
C LEU A 570 -9.56 -36.01 36.16
N LEU A 571 -9.47 -35.02 35.28
CA LEU A 571 -10.52 -34.70 34.31
C LEU A 571 -10.60 -35.75 33.19
N GLY A 572 -9.48 -36.29 32.71
CA GLY A 572 -9.47 -37.36 31.71
C GLY A 572 -10.37 -37.06 30.51
N GLU A 573 -11.34 -37.94 30.24
CA GLU A 573 -12.30 -37.78 29.13
C GLU A 573 -13.54 -36.94 29.50
N PHE A 574 -13.66 -36.49 30.75
CA PHE A 574 -14.81 -35.71 31.19
C PHE A 574 -14.79 -34.30 30.61
N LYS A 575 -15.95 -33.86 30.11
CA LYS A 575 -16.14 -32.48 29.63
C LYS A 575 -16.38 -31.58 30.82
N GLY A 576 -15.46 -30.66 31.08
CA GLY A 576 -15.55 -29.79 32.25
C GLY A 576 -14.34 -28.90 32.41
N ALA A 577 -14.31 -28.18 33.53
CA ALA A 577 -13.17 -27.36 33.93
C ALA A 577 -12.93 -27.50 35.42
N VAL A 578 -11.67 -27.30 35.84
CA VAL A 578 -11.25 -27.27 37.23
C VAL A 578 -10.38 -26.04 37.44
N ILE A 579 -10.69 -25.28 38.49
CA ILE A 579 -9.88 -24.13 38.91
C ILE A 579 -9.44 -24.37 40.35
N LEU A 580 -8.15 -24.20 40.62
CA LEU A 580 -7.60 -24.16 41.97
C LEU A 580 -6.99 -22.78 42.20
N ILE A 581 -7.47 -22.08 43.22
CA ILE A 581 -7.02 -20.72 43.57
C ILE A 581 -6.49 -20.74 44.99
N ASN A 582 -5.39 -20.03 45.23
CA ASN A 582 -4.97 -19.67 46.58
C ASN A 582 -5.91 -18.59 47.12
N ALA A 583 -6.75 -18.95 48.08
CA ALA A 583 -7.75 -18.03 48.65
C ALA A 583 -7.15 -16.81 49.37
N GLN A 584 -5.88 -16.87 49.81
CA GLN A 584 -5.21 -15.76 50.50
C GLN A 584 -4.60 -14.75 49.51
N THR A 585 -3.94 -15.25 48.46
CA THR A 585 -3.21 -14.40 47.50
C THR A 585 -4.01 -14.08 46.23
N GLY A 586 -5.07 -14.84 45.96
CA GLY A 586 -5.83 -14.79 44.70
C GLY A 586 -5.12 -15.45 43.52
N GLU A 587 -3.95 -16.06 43.74
CA GLU A 587 -3.19 -16.73 42.67
C GLU A 587 -3.92 -17.97 42.15
N ILE A 588 -4.02 -18.09 40.84
CA ILE A 588 -4.58 -19.27 40.18
C ILE A 588 -3.46 -20.30 40.00
N LEU A 589 -3.55 -21.41 40.73
CA LEU A 589 -2.57 -22.49 40.70
C LEU A 589 -2.87 -23.51 39.61
N VAL A 590 -4.15 -23.73 39.31
CA VAL A 590 -4.64 -24.65 38.25
C VAL A 590 -5.82 -24.01 37.54
N MET A 591 -5.86 -24.11 36.22
CA MET A 591 -7.03 -23.81 35.40
C MET A 591 -7.08 -24.78 34.21
N ALA A 592 -7.72 -25.93 34.44
CA ALA A 592 -7.90 -27.01 33.47
C ALA A 592 -9.23 -26.87 32.73
N SER A 593 -9.25 -27.23 31.44
CA SER A 593 -10.46 -27.22 30.60
C SER A 593 -10.41 -28.36 29.59
N HIS A 594 -11.40 -29.26 29.61
CA HIS A 594 -11.48 -30.45 28.77
C HIS A 594 -12.77 -30.50 27.94
N PRO A 595 -12.74 -31.02 26.70
CA PRO A 595 -11.57 -31.58 26.02
C PRO A 595 -10.60 -30.49 25.54
N THR A 596 -9.32 -30.87 25.40
CA THR A 596 -8.22 -30.01 24.97
C THR A 596 -7.78 -30.34 23.53
N TYR A 597 -6.79 -29.63 23.00
CA TYR A 597 -6.23 -29.81 21.66
C TYR A 597 -4.73 -29.55 21.66
N ASP A 598 -4.01 -30.01 20.63
CA ASP A 598 -2.58 -29.73 20.49
C ASP A 598 -2.33 -28.53 19.56
N PRO A 599 -1.84 -27.38 20.08
CA PRO A 599 -1.53 -26.21 19.27
C PRO A 599 -0.45 -26.47 18.22
N ASN A 600 0.49 -27.38 18.48
CA ASN A 600 1.60 -27.68 17.57
C ASN A 600 1.09 -28.30 16.24
N ARG A 601 -0.10 -28.90 16.27
CA ARG A 601 -0.71 -29.59 15.11
C ARG A 601 -1.83 -28.79 14.45
N LEU A 602 -2.02 -27.51 14.80
CA LEU A 602 -3.13 -26.70 14.29
C LEU A 602 -3.19 -26.59 12.75
N ASN A 603 -2.05 -26.69 12.05
CA ASN A 603 -2.07 -26.74 10.57
C ASN A 603 -2.84 -27.96 10.03
N GLU A 604 -2.80 -29.08 10.76
CA GLU A 604 -3.46 -30.34 10.38
C GLU A 604 -4.90 -30.39 10.88
N ILE A 605 -5.12 -29.99 12.14
CA ILE A 605 -6.40 -30.19 12.84
C ILE A 605 -7.29 -28.94 12.90
N GLY A 606 -6.79 -27.76 12.55
CA GLY A 606 -7.48 -26.48 12.80
C GLY A 606 -8.83 -26.36 12.10
N SER A 607 -8.97 -26.87 10.88
CA SER A 607 -10.25 -26.90 10.14
C SER A 607 -11.28 -27.80 10.83
N PHE A 608 -10.84 -28.91 11.42
CA PHE A 608 -11.68 -29.82 12.18
C PHE A 608 -12.08 -29.23 13.54
N LEU A 609 -11.14 -28.62 14.27
CA LEU A 609 -11.39 -28.02 15.58
C LEU A 609 -12.46 -26.93 15.54
N ALA A 610 -12.53 -26.16 14.45
CA ALA A 610 -13.55 -25.13 14.26
C ALA A 610 -14.97 -25.71 14.09
N GLN A 611 -15.09 -26.97 13.66
CA GLN A 611 -16.36 -27.66 13.42
C GLN A 611 -16.71 -28.67 14.53
N ASP A 612 -15.80 -28.87 15.49
CA ASP A 612 -15.98 -29.85 16.55
C ASP A 612 -17.10 -29.45 17.52
N LYS A 613 -18.13 -30.30 17.61
CA LYS A 613 -19.27 -30.14 18.53
C LYS A 613 -18.86 -30.10 20.00
N ASN A 614 -17.69 -30.63 20.35
CA ASN A 614 -17.16 -30.65 21.70
C ASN A 614 -16.44 -29.35 22.09
N THR A 615 -16.34 -28.39 21.16
CA THR A 615 -15.80 -27.04 21.37
C THR A 615 -14.48 -26.98 22.17
N PRO A 616 -13.44 -27.73 21.74
CA PRO A 616 -12.16 -27.84 22.45
C PRO A 616 -11.38 -26.52 22.55
N LEU A 617 -11.67 -25.54 21.68
CA LEU A 617 -11.04 -24.22 21.69
C LEU A 617 -11.50 -23.33 22.85
N ILE A 618 -12.62 -23.67 23.52
CA ILE A 618 -13.21 -22.83 24.57
C ILE A 618 -12.51 -23.12 25.90
N ASN A 619 -12.07 -22.06 26.57
CA ASN A 619 -11.69 -22.15 27.98
C ASN A 619 -12.96 -22.22 28.84
N ARG A 620 -13.41 -23.43 29.15
CA ARG A 620 -14.63 -23.66 29.95
C ARG A 620 -14.55 -22.98 31.31
N ALA A 621 -13.37 -22.86 31.91
CA ALA A 621 -13.17 -22.25 33.21
C ALA A 621 -13.53 -20.75 33.24
N ALA A 622 -13.29 -20.03 32.15
CA ALA A 622 -13.40 -18.56 32.12
C ALA A 622 -14.44 -18.04 31.10
N GLN A 623 -14.72 -18.79 30.04
CA GLN A 623 -15.62 -18.40 28.95
C GLN A 623 -16.93 -19.18 28.98
N GLY A 624 -17.00 -20.28 29.74
CA GLY A 624 -18.20 -21.08 29.89
C GLY A 624 -19.20 -20.41 30.85
N MET A 625 -20.46 -20.30 30.43
CA MET A 625 -21.56 -19.95 31.33
C MET A 625 -22.30 -21.23 31.73
N TYR A 626 -22.24 -21.56 33.01
CA TYR A 626 -22.85 -22.77 33.57
C TYR A 626 -23.82 -22.42 34.69
N PRO A 627 -24.92 -23.17 34.85
CA PRO A 627 -25.78 -23.01 36.01
C PRO A 627 -24.99 -23.36 37.28
N PRO A 628 -24.86 -22.45 38.25
CA PRO A 628 -24.02 -22.65 39.43
C PRO A 628 -24.61 -23.64 40.44
N GLY A 629 -25.89 -23.98 40.32
CA GLY A 629 -26.56 -24.97 41.17
C GLY A 629 -26.46 -24.65 42.66
N THR A 630 -26.10 -25.65 43.47
CA THR A 630 -25.95 -25.53 44.92
C THR A 630 -24.73 -24.71 45.36
N ALA A 631 -23.82 -24.34 44.46
CA ALA A 631 -22.66 -23.52 44.79
C ALA A 631 -23.07 -22.09 45.23
N LEU A 632 -24.26 -21.62 44.84
CA LEU A 632 -24.81 -20.33 45.30
C LEU A 632 -25.43 -20.39 46.70
N THR A 633 -25.70 -21.58 47.24
CA THR A 633 -26.44 -21.72 48.51
C THR A 633 -25.81 -20.92 49.67
N PRO A 634 -24.48 -20.92 49.90
CA PRO A 634 -23.89 -20.12 50.97
C PRO A 634 -24.13 -18.61 50.81
N PHE A 635 -24.12 -18.10 49.58
CA PHE A 635 -24.36 -16.68 49.28
C PHE A 635 -25.84 -16.31 49.49
N LEU A 636 -26.75 -17.18 49.04
CA LEU A 636 -28.19 -17.00 49.26
C LEU A 636 -28.53 -17.03 50.76
N SER A 637 -27.92 -17.94 51.52
CA SER A 637 -28.08 -18.00 52.98
C SER A 637 -27.49 -16.78 53.70
N ALA A 638 -26.39 -16.22 53.19
CA ALA A 638 -25.83 -14.98 53.74
C ALA A 638 -26.74 -13.76 53.46
N LEU A 639 -27.36 -13.69 52.29
CA LEU A 639 -28.32 -12.62 51.93
C LEU A 639 -29.60 -12.68 52.77
N GLN A 640 -30.12 -13.88 53.03
CA GLN A 640 -31.30 -14.07 53.89
C GLN A 640 -31.07 -13.60 55.34
N LYS A 641 -29.83 -13.68 55.85
CA LYS A 641 -29.50 -13.15 57.18
C LYS A 641 -29.60 -11.62 57.29
N ASN A 642 -29.58 -10.89 56.17
CA ASN A 642 -29.64 -9.42 56.13
C ASN A 642 -31.08 -8.87 55.87
N GLY A 643 -32.12 -9.69 56.01
CA GLY A 643 -33.52 -9.21 56.02
C GLY A 643 -34.14 -8.93 54.64
N VAL A 644 -33.52 -9.36 53.54
CA VAL A 644 -34.13 -9.27 52.20
C VAL A 644 -35.13 -10.41 52.03
N ASN A 645 -36.41 -10.09 52.17
CA ASN A 645 -37.51 -11.06 52.25
C ASN A 645 -38.23 -11.34 50.92
N ASP A 646 -37.71 -10.87 49.78
CA ASP A 646 -38.32 -11.08 48.47
C ASP A 646 -37.43 -11.96 47.59
N ASN A 647 -37.91 -13.18 47.34
CA ASN A 647 -37.45 -14.23 46.42
C ASN A 647 -36.18 -13.91 45.58
N PRO A 648 -34.98 -13.87 46.21
CA PRO A 648 -33.78 -13.26 45.64
C PRO A 648 -33.14 -14.10 44.51
N THR A 649 -33.51 -15.37 44.42
CA THR A 649 -32.99 -16.29 43.41
C THR A 649 -33.35 -15.85 42.00
N THR A 650 -34.61 -15.48 41.74
CA THR A 650 -35.09 -15.16 40.39
C THR A 650 -34.48 -13.88 39.83
N GLU A 651 -34.26 -12.88 40.69
CA GLU A 651 -33.64 -11.61 40.31
C GLU A 651 -32.13 -11.76 40.07
N ILE A 652 -31.43 -12.53 40.91
CA ILE A 652 -30.01 -12.85 40.73
C ILE A 652 -29.76 -13.67 39.47
N TYR A 653 -30.58 -14.70 39.21
CA TYR A 653 -30.49 -15.48 37.96
C TYR A 653 -30.71 -14.57 36.76
N LYS A 654 -31.73 -13.69 36.77
CA LYS A 654 -31.95 -12.71 35.69
C LYS A 654 -30.78 -11.75 35.51
N THR A 655 -30.15 -11.30 36.59
CA THR A 655 -28.98 -10.41 36.59
C THR A 655 -27.74 -11.10 36.01
N LEU A 656 -27.62 -12.42 36.21
CA LEU A 656 -26.58 -13.28 35.63
C LEU A 656 -26.95 -13.82 34.23
N GLY A 657 -28.06 -13.37 33.62
CA GLY A 657 -28.48 -13.73 32.27
C GLY A 657 -29.38 -14.96 32.14
N PHE A 658 -29.88 -15.51 33.26
CA PHE A 658 -30.79 -16.66 33.32
C PHE A 658 -32.23 -16.21 33.64
N TYR A 659 -33.15 -16.31 32.67
CA TYR A 659 -34.50 -15.74 32.79
C TYR A 659 -35.53 -16.62 33.51
N SER A 660 -35.17 -17.86 33.84
CA SER A 660 -35.93 -18.77 34.71
C SER A 660 -34.95 -19.64 35.50
N THR A 661 -35.36 -20.12 36.68
CA THR A 661 -34.64 -21.16 37.41
C THR A 661 -34.61 -22.43 36.53
N PRO A 662 -33.44 -22.90 36.07
CA PRO A 662 -33.39 -24.06 35.19
C PRO A 662 -33.83 -25.30 35.98
N ALA A 663 -34.85 -26.00 35.47
CA ALA A 663 -35.25 -27.28 36.01
C ALA A 663 -34.12 -28.30 35.80
N VAL A 664 -33.64 -28.89 36.90
CA VAL A 664 -32.68 -30.00 36.85
C VAL A 664 -33.41 -31.21 36.29
N ALA A 665 -33.15 -31.54 35.03
CA ALA A 665 -33.62 -32.77 34.41
C ALA A 665 -32.42 -33.52 33.81
N ILE A 666 -32.18 -34.73 34.30
CA ILE A 666 -31.32 -35.70 33.63
C ILE A 666 -32.08 -36.19 32.40
N CYS A 667 -31.54 -35.96 31.21
CA CYS A 667 -32.15 -36.45 29.98
C CYS A 667 -31.79 -37.93 29.77
N VAL A 668 -32.75 -38.82 30.04
CA VAL A 668 -32.74 -40.23 29.61
C VAL A 668 -33.24 -40.27 28.16
N PRO A 669 -32.55 -40.93 27.21
CA PRO A 669 -32.97 -40.89 25.82
C PRO A 669 -34.18 -41.80 25.58
N ARG A 670 -35.23 -41.28 24.94
CA ARG A 670 -36.22 -42.10 24.24
C ARG A 670 -36.29 -41.73 22.77
N ARG A 671 -36.23 -42.79 21.96
CA ARG A 671 -36.32 -42.85 20.49
C ARG A 671 -37.49 -42.03 19.92
N GLY A 672 -37.27 -41.39 18.78
CA GLY A 672 -38.33 -41.11 17.80
C GLY A 672 -38.21 -39.82 16.98
N LEU A 673 -37.57 -39.93 15.80
CA LEU A 673 -37.91 -39.27 14.51
C LEU A 673 -37.62 -37.74 14.35
N PRO A 674 -37.59 -37.16 13.12
CA PRO A 674 -36.87 -37.55 11.91
C PRO A 674 -36.35 -36.32 11.10
N TRP A 675 -35.06 -35.97 11.09
CA TRP A 675 -34.52 -35.03 10.07
C TRP A 675 -33.05 -35.33 9.75
N LEU A 676 -32.83 -36.37 8.95
CA LEU A 676 -31.60 -36.62 8.21
C LEU A 676 -31.97 -37.30 6.88
N SER A 677 -32.42 -36.51 5.93
CA SER A 677 -32.22 -36.77 4.50
C SER A 677 -31.80 -35.43 3.91
N THR A 678 -30.54 -35.25 3.54
CA THR A 678 -30.08 -35.65 2.22
C THR A 678 -28.55 -35.62 2.19
N HIS A 679 -27.93 -36.78 1.98
CA HIS A 679 -26.61 -36.84 1.34
C HIS A 679 -26.81 -37.09 -0.15
N PRO A 680 -25.94 -36.54 -1.02
CA PRO A 680 -25.94 -36.81 -2.45
C PRO A 680 -25.46 -38.25 -2.69
N ARG A 681 -26.23 -39.02 -3.46
CA ARG A 681 -25.77 -40.28 -4.04
C ARG A 681 -24.92 -39.97 -5.26
N THR A 682 -23.72 -40.56 -5.29
CA THR A 682 -22.87 -40.70 -6.48
C THR A 682 -23.37 -41.79 -7.43
N ALA A 683 -22.92 -41.66 -8.68
CA ALA A 683 -22.73 -42.65 -9.76
C ALA A 683 -23.84 -42.75 -10.82
N GLY A 684 -23.43 -42.55 -12.08
CA GLY A 684 -24.24 -42.71 -13.30
C GLY A 684 -23.93 -41.64 -14.32
#